data_AF-A0AAV0MS91-F1
#
_entry.id   AF-A0AAV0MS91-F1
#
_cell.length_a   1.000
_cell.length_b   1.000
_cell.length_c   1.000
_cell.angle_alpha   90.00
_cell.angle_beta   90.00
_cell.angle_gamma   90.00
#
_symmetry.space_group_name_H-M   'P 1'
#
loop_
_entity.id
_entity.type
_entity.pdbx_description
1 polymer ?
#
loop_
_entity_poly.entity_id
_entity_poly.type
_entity_poly.pdbx_seq_one_letter_code
_entity_poly.pdbx_strand_id
1 'polypeptide(L)'
;MAMVNEGKSNSILVSGESGAGKTETTKMLMRYLAYLGGRAATEGRTVEQQVLESNPVLEAFGNAKTVRNNNSSRFGKFVEIQFDKHGRISGAAIRTYLLERSRVCQINDPERNYHCFYLLCAAPQEEIEKYKLDHPKTFHYLNQSKCFELVGISDAHDYLATRRAMDIVGISAKEQEAIFRVVAAILHLGNIVFTKGKEVDSSVPKDEKAKFHLKTTAELLMCDAVALEDALCKRVMITPEEVIKRSLDPQSAAISRDGLAKTIYSRLFDCSDIVLHLCLHQHRLVDKINNSIGQDPTSKCLIGVLDIYGFESFKTNSFEQFCINFTNEKLQQHFNQHVFKMEQEEYTKEQIDWSYIEFVDNQDVLDLIEKKPGGIIALLDEACMFPKSTHETFSNKLYQTFKSHKRFIKPKLSRTDFTIGHYAGEVQYQSDQFLDKNKDYVVAEHQELLGASKCQFVAGLFPPPPEETSKSSKFSSIGSRFKLQLQQLMETLNSTEPHYIRCVKPNNLLKPAIFENVNIMQQLRCGGVLEAIRISCAGYPTRRAFFEFINRFGLLAPEALEGNYDEKVACKRIMDKKGLKGFQIGKTKVFLRAGQMAELDARRSEVLNNAAKIIQRRVLTHVTRKRFISLRKAVIVMQALCRGDSFSSDNQARWRCHRAAFYYKRLKRGAIVSQTRWRGKVARKELRKLKMEARETGALKEAKNKLEKQVEELTWRLQLEKRMRTDIEEAKVHETTKFQTSLEELQKKLEEANASIAKEREVAKQAIEEAPPVVKETQVLVEDTEKIDSLNVEIDNLKVSIEPQGKDSTIVHIYL
;
A
#
# COMPACT_ATOMS: atom_id res chain seq x y z
N MET A 1 25.91 -23.06 -24.10
CA MET A 1 27.01 -23.77 -23.40
C MET A 1 26.81 -25.28 -23.41
N ALA A 2 25.72 -25.85 -22.88
CA ALA A 2 25.48 -27.30 -22.87
C ALA A 2 25.79 -28.00 -24.22
N MET A 3 25.22 -27.53 -25.33
CA MET A 3 25.50 -28.05 -26.69
C MET A 3 27.00 -28.18 -27.03
N VAL A 4 27.81 -27.17 -26.69
CA VAL A 4 29.24 -27.10 -27.02
C VAL A 4 30.08 -27.92 -26.03
N ASN A 5 29.68 -27.92 -24.75
CA ASN A 5 30.42 -28.59 -23.68
C ASN A 5 30.15 -30.10 -23.62
N GLU A 6 28.93 -30.54 -23.98
CA GLU A 6 28.49 -31.94 -23.93
C GLU A 6 28.43 -32.60 -25.31
N GLY A 7 28.53 -31.83 -26.40
CA GLY A 7 28.40 -32.34 -27.77
C GLY A 7 27.01 -32.84 -28.15
N LYS A 8 25.99 -32.58 -27.31
CA LYS A 8 24.60 -33.04 -27.52
C LYS A 8 23.75 -31.98 -28.22
N SER A 9 22.90 -32.43 -29.13
CA SER A 9 21.80 -31.65 -29.70
C SER A 9 20.70 -31.40 -28.67
N ASN A 10 19.96 -30.30 -28.81
CA ASN A 10 18.96 -29.84 -27.84
C ASN A 10 17.61 -29.61 -28.54
N SER A 11 16.50 -29.70 -27.82
CA SER A 11 15.16 -29.39 -28.36
C SER A 11 14.38 -28.48 -27.43
N ILE A 12 13.91 -27.34 -27.91
CA ILE A 12 13.08 -26.39 -27.16
C ILE A 12 11.62 -26.59 -27.55
N LEU A 13 10.81 -27.10 -26.64
CA LEU A 13 9.39 -27.38 -26.84
C LEU A 13 8.55 -26.20 -26.32
N VAL A 14 8.01 -25.42 -27.25
CA VAL A 14 7.13 -24.28 -26.97
C VAL A 14 5.68 -24.73 -27.08
N SER A 15 4.96 -24.72 -25.97
CA SER A 15 3.59 -25.25 -25.89
C SER A 15 2.67 -24.34 -25.08
N GLY A 16 1.37 -24.45 -25.32
CA GLY A 16 0.34 -23.59 -24.73
C GLY A 16 -0.86 -23.44 -25.65
N GLU A 17 -1.92 -22.79 -25.14
CA GLU A 17 -3.16 -22.58 -25.88
C GLU A 17 -2.96 -21.73 -27.16
N SER A 18 -3.92 -21.77 -28.09
CA SER A 18 -3.91 -20.84 -29.22
C SER A 18 -4.06 -19.39 -28.73
N GLY A 19 -3.23 -18.49 -29.25
CA GLY A 19 -3.12 -17.10 -28.77
C GLY A 19 -2.33 -16.91 -27.47
N ALA A 20 -1.69 -17.95 -26.91
CA ALA A 20 -0.86 -17.81 -25.69
C ALA A 20 0.54 -17.21 -25.91
N GLY A 21 0.94 -16.94 -27.17
CA GLY A 21 2.24 -16.33 -27.50
C GLY A 21 3.35 -17.31 -27.93
N LYS A 22 3.01 -18.57 -28.29
CA LYS A 22 4.00 -19.58 -28.75
C LYS A 22 4.87 -19.07 -29.89
N THR A 23 4.25 -18.67 -31.00
CA THR A 23 4.95 -18.24 -32.22
C THR A 23 5.80 -16.99 -32.01
N GLU A 24 5.38 -16.06 -31.15
CA GLU A 24 6.19 -14.90 -30.75
C GLU A 24 7.38 -15.31 -29.87
N THR A 25 7.19 -16.27 -28.96
CA THR A 25 8.29 -16.87 -28.18
C THR A 25 9.30 -17.53 -29.11
N THR A 26 8.84 -18.29 -30.11
CA THR A 26 9.68 -18.88 -31.16
C THR A 26 10.46 -17.80 -31.92
N LYS A 27 9.81 -16.71 -32.36
CA LYS A 27 10.49 -15.57 -33.02
C LYS A 27 11.58 -14.95 -32.14
N MET A 28 11.33 -14.79 -30.83
CA MET A 28 12.33 -14.29 -29.88
C MET A 28 13.51 -15.26 -29.68
N LEU A 29 13.24 -16.56 -29.59
CA LEU A 29 14.28 -17.60 -29.51
C LEU A 29 15.17 -17.62 -30.76
N MET A 30 14.57 -17.57 -31.96
CA MET A 30 15.32 -17.53 -33.23
C MET A 30 16.29 -16.35 -33.26
N ARG A 31 15.81 -15.13 -32.92
CA ARG A 31 16.64 -13.91 -32.84
C ARG A 31 17.80 -14.05 -31.84
N TYR A 32 17.53 -14.64 -30.68
CA TYR A 32 18.55 -14.86 -29.65
C TYR A 32 19.62 -15.87 -30.08
N LEU A 33 19.21 -17.00 -30.67
CA LEU A 33 20.12 -18.03 -31.17
C LEU A 33 20.96 -17.52 -32.34
N ALA A 34 20.39 -16.69 -33.21
CA ALA A 34 21.11 -16.02 -34.30
C ALA A 34 22.14 -14.99 -33.81
N TYR A 35 21.78 -14.18 -32.82
CA TYR A 35 22.70 -13.24 -32.18
C TYR A 35 23.90 -13.96 -31.53
N LEU A 36 23.65 -15.08 -30.83
CA LEU A 36 24.70 -15.85 -30.17
C LEU A 36 25.54 -16.71 -31.13
N GLY A 37 24.93 -17.28 -32.17
CA GLY A 37 25.64 -18.12 -33.14
C GLY A 37 26.69 -17.37 -33.95
N GLY A 38 26.60 -16.04 -34.01
CA GLY A 38 27.52 -15.23 -34.81
C GLY A 38 27.36 -15.47 -36.31
N ARG A 39 28.06 -14.66 -37.11
CA ARG A 39 27.94 -14.69 -38.56
C ARG A 39 28.98 -15.63 -39.17
N ALA A 40 28.53 -16.57 -40.00
CA ALA A 40 29.37 -17.05 -41.09
C ALA A 40 29.59 -15.87 -42.06
N ALA A 41 30.83 -15.67 -42.51
CA ALA A 41 31.18 -14.55 -43.39
C ALA A 41 30.82 -14.88 -44.84
N THR A 42 29.59 -14.57 -45.23
CA THR A 42 29.09 -14.63 -46.61
C THR A 42 28.23 -13.40 -46.89
N GLU A 43 28.35 -12.83 -48.08
CA GLU A 43 27.70 -11.57 -48.50
C GLU A 43 26.21 -11.76 -48.87
N GLY A 44 25.44 -12.36 -47.97
CA GLY A 44 24.02 -12.69 -48.18
C GLY A 44 23.12 -12.40 -46.98
N ARG A 45 21.82 -12.68 -47.13
CA ARG A 45 20.86 -12.68 -46.02
C ARG A 45 21.25 -13.74 -44.98
N THR A 46 21.00 -13.49 -43.70
CA THR A 46 21.29 -14.48 -42.65
C THR A 46 20.29 -15.64 -42.69
N VAL A 47 20.73 -16.84 -42.27
CA VAL A 47 19.87 -18.01 -42.04
C VAL A 47 18.69 -17.65 -41.12
N GLU A 48 18.94 -16.83 -40.10
CA GLU A 48 17.89 -16.25 -39.24
C GLU A 48 16.84 -15.49 -40.06
N GLN A 49 17.26 -14.56 -40.91
CA GLN A 49 16.35 -13.76 -41.71
C GLN A 49 15.55 -14.66 -42.65
N GLN A 50 16.17 -15.64 -43.31
CA GLN A 50 15.45 -16.58 -44.19
C GLN A 50 14.41 -17.42 -43.43
N VAL A 51 14.74 -17.91 -42.22
CA VAL A 51 13.78 -18.63 -41.36
C VAL A 51 12.67 -17.68 -40.89
N LEU A 52 12.97 -16.43 -40.52
CA LEU A 52 11.96 -15.46 -40.09
C LEU A 52 11.01 -15.06 -41.23
N GLU A 53 11.54 -14.81 -42.42
CA GLU A 53 10.82 -14.44 -43.65
C GLU A 53 10.05 -15.63 -44.25
N SER A 54 10.32 -16.86 -43.84
CA SER A 54 9.47 -18.02 -44.18
C SER A 54 8.13 -18.01 -43.45
N ASN A 55 8.02 -17.33 -42.29
CA ASN A 55 6.81 -17.38 -41.46
C ASN A 55 5.57 -16.80 -42.17
N PRO A 56 5.60 -15.65 -42.87
CA PRO A 56 4.42 -15.17 -43.61
C PRO A 56 3.89 -16.16 -44.66
N VAL A 57 4.74 -17.03 -45.23
CA VAL A 57 4.31 -18.09 -46.15
C VAL A 57 3.68 -19.24 -45.37
N LEU A 58 4.32 -19.71 -44.30
CA LEU A 58 3.81 -20.79 -43.46
C LEU A 58 2.51 -20.41 -42.71
N GLU A 59 2.40 -19.16 -42.27
CA GLU A 59 1.19 -18.62 -41.64
C GLU A 59 0.06 -18.47 -42.67
N ALA A 60 0.35 -18.02 -43.91
CA ALA A 60 -0.67 -17.93 -44.96
C ALA A 60 -1.29 -19.30 -45.32
N PHE A 61 -0.48 -20.36 -45.45
CA PHE A 61 -0.95 -21.69 -45.88
C PHE A 61 -1.25 -22.66 -44.72
N GLY A 62 -0.77 -22.39 -43.51
CA GLY A 62 -0.90 -23.29 -42.36
C GLY A 62 -1.70 -22.73 -41.18
N ASN A 63 -2.01 -21.43 -41.17
CA ASN A 63 -2.82 -20.82 -40.12
C ASN A 63 -4.23 -20.45 -40.62
N ALA A 64 -5.16 -20.41 -39.68
CA ALA A 64 -6.54 -20.03 -39.90
C ALA A 64 -7.11 -19.28 -38.69
N LYS A 65 -8.23 -18.57 -38.90
CA LYS A 65 -9.00 -17.97 -37.81
C LYS A 65 -9.83 -19.04 -37.12
N THR A 66 -9.70 -19.18 -35.81
CA THR A 66 -10.55 -20.01 -34.94
C THR A 66 -11.35 -19.15 -33.97
N VAL A 67 -12.25 -19.76 -33.20
CA VAL A 67 -13.01 -19.05 -32.14
C VAL A 67 -12.11 -18.39 -31.08
N ARG A 68 -10.89 -18.91 -30.86
CA ARG A 68 -9.99 -18.46 -29.78
C ARG A 68 -8.87 -17.52 -30.23
N ASN A 69 -8.54 -17.49 -31.53
CA ASN A 69 -7.40 -16.76 -32.09
C ASN A 69 -7.62 -16.49 -33.59
N ASN A 70 -7.29 -15.27 -34.05
CA ASN A 70 -7.43 -14.88 -35.45
C ASN A 70 -6.37 -15.48 -36.39
N ASN A 71 -5.19 -15.84 -35.86
CA ASN A 71 -4.06 -16.40 -36.60
C ASN A 71 -3.57 -17.66 -35.86
N SER A 72 -4.32 -18.75 -35.96
CA SER A 72 -4.06 -20.00 -35.25
C SER A 72 -3.39 -21.03 -36.16
N SER A 73 -2.18 -21.45 -35.82
CA SER A 73 -1.51 -22.56 -36.50
C SER A 73 -2.34 -23.84 -36.42
N ARG A 74 -2.61 -24.46 -37.58
CA ARG A 74 -3.32 -25.74 -37.71
C ARG A 74 -2.40 -26.86 -38.25
N PHE A 75 -1.10 -26.71 -37.97
CA PHE A 75 -0.03 -27.69 -38.16
C PHE A 75 1.01 -27.50 -37.03
N GLY A 76 1.81 -28.53 -36.77
CA GLY A 76 2.99 -28.45 -35.92
C GLY A 76 4.23 -28.09 -36.74
N LYS A 77 5.08 -27.19 -36.22
CA LYS A 77 6.30 -26.73 -36.87
C LYS A 77 7.52 -27.06 -36.01
N PHE A 78 8.45 -27.84 -36.54
CA PHE A 78 9.75 -28.07 -35.93
C PHE A 78 10.82 -27.36 -36.75
N VAL A 79 11.54 -26.43 -36.14
CA VAL A 79 12.63 -25.68 -36.78
C VAL A 79 13.96 -26.17 -36.21
N GLU A 80 14.72 -26.89 -37.02
CA GLU A 80 16.08 -27.34 -36.71
C GLU A 80 17.06 -26.23 -37.08
N ILE A 81 17.74 -25.63 -36.10
CA ILE A 81 18.91 -24.77 -36.34
C ILE A 81 20.15 -25.65 -36.24
N GLN A 82 20.98 -25.63 -37.28
CA GLN A 82 22.16 -26.48 -37.41
C GLN A 82 23.42 -25.67 -37.14
N PHE A 83 24.36 -26.26 -36.40
CA PHE A 83 25.59 -25.57 -35.97
C PHE A 83 26.84 -26.26 -36.51
N ASP A 84 27.85 -25.45 -36.84
CA ASP A 84 29.20 -25.91 -37.15
C ASP A 84 29.96 -26.33 -35.88
N LYS A 85 31.11 -26.97 -36.07
CA LYS A 85 32.03 -27.39 -34.99
C LYS A 85 32.59 -26.25 -34.12
N HIS A 86 32.35 -24.98 -34.50
CA HIS A 86 32.75 -23.79 -33.76
C HIS A 86 31.56 -23.12 -33.05
N GLY A 87 30.36 -23.71 -33.11
CA GLY A 87 29.14 -23.19 -32.48
C GLY A 87 28.45 -22.08 -33.29
N ARG A 88 28.79 -21.92 -34.57
CA ARG A 88 28.14 -20.95 -35.47
C ARG A 88 27.03 -21.61 -36.27
N ILE A 89 26.00 -20.85 -36.66
CA ILE A 89 24.91 -21.38 -37.48
C ILE A 89 25.47 -21.74 -38.87
N SER A 90 25.34 -23.02 -39.26
CA SER A 90 25.72 -23.51 -40.58
C SER A 90 24.53 -23.64 -41.54
N GLY A 91 23.33 -23.83 -41.01
CA GLY A 91 22.10 -23.97 -41.78
C GLY A 91 20.87 -24.06 -40.88
N ALA A 92 19.70 -24.25 -41.48
CA ALA A 92 18.49 -24.63 -40.76
C ALA A 92 17.51 -25.42 -41.66
N ALA A 93 16.60 -26.15 -41.04
CA ALA A 93 15.53 -26.89 -41.73
C ALA A 93 14.21 -26.75 -40.97
N ILE A 94 13.10 -26.65 -41.70
CA ILE A 94 11.75 -26.62 -41.18
C ILE A 94 11.08 -27.94 -41.56
N ARG A 95 10.58 -28.66 -40.55
CA ARG A 95 9.72 -29.83 -40.72
C ARG A 95 8.31 -29.47 -40.27
N THR A 96 7.34 -29.70 -41.16
CA THR A 96 5.92 -29.57 -40.86
C THR A 96 5.33 -30.93 -40.54
N TYR A 97 4.38 -30.94 -39.60
CA TYR A 97 3.66 -32.14 -39.20
C TYR A 97 2.19 -31.78 -38.96
N LEU A 98 1.28 -32.76 -39.10
CA LEU A 98 -0.06 -32.71 -38.51
C LEU A 98 -0.95 -31.55 -39.03
N LEU A 99 -0.95 -31.29 -40.35
CA LEU A 99 -1.84 -30.33 -41.01
C LEU A 99 -3.32 -30.75 -40.87
N GLU A 100 -4.19 -29.83 -40.47
CA GLU A 100 -5.65 -30.03 -40.38
C GLU A 100 -6.30 -30.06 -41.77
N ARG A 101 -6.18 -31.21 -42.46
CA ARG A 101 -6.69 -31.40 -43.84
C ARG A 101 -8.19 -31.11 -43.99
N SER A 102 -9.00 -31.46 -43.00
CA SER A 102 -10.47 -31.29 -43.05
C SER A 102 -10.91 -29.84 -43.21
N ARG A 103 -10.16 -28.88 -42.66
CA ARG A 103 -10.44 -27.44 -42.75
C ARG A 103 -10.55 -26.93 -44.19
N VAL A 104 -9.84 -27.56 -45.13
CA VAL A 104 -9.89 -27.23 -46.56
C VAL A 104 -11.33 -27.30 -47.10
N CYS A 105 -12.12 -28.28 -46.65
CA CYS A 105 -13.47 -28.52 -47.16
C CYS A 105 -14.60 -28.23 -46.16
N GLN A 106 -14.30 -28.18 -44.85
CA GLN A 106 -15.30 -28.07 -43.77
C GLN A 106 -14.88 -27.03 -42.72
N ILE A 107 -15.76 -26.07 -42.42
CA ILE A 107 -15.48 -24.97 -41.47
C ILE A 107 -16.69 -24.75 -40.56
N ASN A 108 -16.44 -24.49 -39.28
CA ASN A 108 -17.47 -24.10 -38.32
C ASN A 108 -17.66 -22.57 -38.28
N ASP A 109 -18.88 -22.06 -38.17
CA ASP A 109 -19.14 -20.63 -37.90
C ASP A 109 -18.77 -20.31 -36.43
N PRO A 110 -17.99 -19.25 -36.09
CA PRO A 110 -17.45 -18.18 -36.92
C PRO A 110 -15.91 -18.26 -37.20
N GLU A 111 -15.41 -19.43 -37.60
CA GLU A 111 -14.02 -19.67 -38.02
C GLU A 111 -13.77 -19.29 -39.49
N ARG A 112 -12.52 -19.34 -39.97
CA ARG A 112 -12.14 -19.25 -41.40
C ARG A 112 -11.46 -20.54 -41.88
N ASN A 113 -11.37 -20.70 -43.21
CA ASN A 113 -10.39 -21.58 -43.84
C ASN A 113 -8.95 -21.04 -43.63
N TYR A 114 -7.95 -21.70 -44.22
CA TYR A 114 -6.59 -21.18 -44.30
C TYR A 114 -6.53 -19.80 -44.93
N HIS A 115 -5.64 -18.94 -44.43
CA HIS A 115 -5.59 -17.54 -44.85
C HIS A 115 -5.36 -17.37 -46.36
N CYS A 116 -4.52 -18.20 -46.98
CA CYS A 116 -4.16 -18.13 -48.41
C CYS A 116 -5.36 -18.05 -49.36
N PHE A 117 -6.49 -18.67 -49.02
CA PHE A 117 -7.71 -18.58 -49.82
C PHE A 117 -8.33 -17.17 -49.80
N TYR A 118 -8.35 -16.52 -48.63
CA TYR A 118 -8.87 -15.16 -48.47
C TYR A 118 -7.88 -14.13 -49.03
N LEU A 119 -6.57 -14.35 -48.85
CA LEU A 119 -5.50 -13.55 -49.47
C LEU A 119 -5.66 -13.55 -51.00
N LEU A 120 -5.91 -14.72 -51.60
CA LEU A 120 -6.05 -14.86 -53.05
C LEU A 120 -7.34 -14.23 -53.60
N CYS A 121 -8.45 -14.30 -52.85
CA CYS A 121 -9.68 -13.57 -53.21
C CYS A 121 -9.57 -12.04 -52.98
N ALA A 122 -8.52 -11.57 -52.30
CA ALA A 122 -8.20 -10.16 -52.08
C ALA A 122 -6.95 -9.71 -52.85
N ALA A 123 -6.50 -10.51 -53.82
CA ALA A 123 -5.35 -10.21 -54.68
C ALA A 123 -5.64 -9.02 -55.63
N PRO A 124 -4.62 -8.48 -56.33
CA PRO A 124 -4.83 -7.50 -57.39
C PRO A 124 -5.80 -7.99 -58.47
N GLN A 125 -6.56 -7.07 -59.05
CA GLN A 125 -7.63 -7.38 -60.03
C GLN A 125 -7.16 -8.27 -61.18
N GLU A 126 -5.93 -8.07 -61.66
CA GLU A 126 -5.28 -8.88 -62.70
C GLU A 126 -5.21 -10.39 -62.34
N GLU A 127 -4.87 -10.72 -61.09
CA GLU A 127 -4.78 -12.11 -60.62
C GLU A 127 -6.20 -12.68 -60.35
N ILE A 128 -7.14 -11.85 -59.88
CA ILE A 128 -8.55 -12.24 -59.70
C ILE A 128 -9.17 -12.65 -61.04
N GLU A 129 -9.03 -11.81 -62.07
CA GLU A 129 -9.55 -12.08 -63.41
C GLU A 129 -8.87 -13.29 -64.06
N LYS A 130 -7.54 -13.38 -63.94
CA LYS A 130 -6.72 -14.50 -64.44
C LYS A 130 -7.15 -15.85 -63.88
N TYR A 131 -7.45 -15.93 -62.59
CA TYR A 131 -7.91 -17.17 -61.95
C TYR A 131 -9.44 -17.31 -61.91
N LYS A 132 -10.21 -16.39 -62.52
CA LYS A 132 -11.68 -16.37 -62.56
C LYS A 132 -12.33 -16.36 -61.16
N LEU A 133 -11.71 -15.66 -60.22
CA LEU A 133 -12.13 -15.57 -58.82
C LEU A 133 -13.21 -14.50 -58.60
N ASP A 134 -13.87 -14.58 -57.45
CA ASP A 134 -14.97 -13.70 -57.01
C ASP A 134 -14.91 -13.58 -55.47
N HIS A 135 -15.80 -12.80 -54.86
CA HIS A 135 -15.88 -12.61 -53.40
C HIS A 135 -15.95 -13.96 -52.67
N PRO A 136 -15.24 -14.16 -51.53
CA PRO A 136 -15.29 -15.37 -50.69
C PRO A 136 -16.67 -15.95 -50.30
N LYS A 137 -17.78 -15.25 -50.55
CA LYS A 137 -19.16 -15.73 -50.33
C LYS A 137 -19.63 -16.70 -51.42
N THR A 138 -19.03 -16.65 -52.62
CA THR A 138 -19.42 -17.49 -53.76
C THR A 138 -18.81 -18.89 -53.70
N PHE A 139 -17.73 -19.08 -52.93
CA PHE A 139 -17.01 -20.35 -52.80
C PHE A 139 -17.52 -21.19 -51.62
N HIS A 140 -17.93 -22.43 -51.91
CA HIS A 140 -18.47 -23.39 -50.96
C HIS A 140 -17.50 -23.72 -49.81
N TYR A 141 -16.19 -23.73 -50.08
CA TYR A 141 -15.15 -23.95 -49.08
C TYR A 141 -14.82 -22.71 -48.23
N LEU A 142 -15.47 -21.56 -48.47
CA LEU A 142 -15.27 -20.32 -47.70
C LEU A 142 -16.58 -19.78 -47.09
N ASN A 143 -17.75 -20.13 -47.64
CA ASN A 143 -19.05 -19.57 -47.27
C ASN A 143 -19.86 -20.35 -46.22
N GLN A 144 -19.29 -21.42 -45.67
CA GLN A 144 -19.88 -22.20 -44.54
C GLN A 144 -19.90 -21.40 -43.23
N SER A 145 -19.01 -20.41 -43.10
CA SER A 145 -18.92 -19.47 -41.99
C SER A 145 -19.35 -18.08 -42.46
N LYS A 146 -19.91 -17.27 -41.55
CA LYS A 146 -20.26 -15.87 -41.83
C LYS A 146 -19.05 -14.93 -41.71
N CYS A 147 -17.90 -15.45 -41.28
CA CYS A 147 -16.68 -14.68 -41.11
C CYS A 147 -15.84 -14.63 -42.40
N PHE A 148 -15.98 -13.57 -43.17
CA PHE A 148 -15.14 -13.33 -44.35
C PHE A 148 -13.91 -12.47 -44.04
N GLU A 149 -14.11 -11.38 -43.30
CA GLU A 149 -13.08 -10.38 -42.97
C GLU A 149 -12.57 -10.52 -41.52
N LEU A 150 -11.38 -9.99 -41.24
CA LEU A 150 -10.82 -9.87 -39.90
C LEU A 150 -10.71 -8.41 -39.47
N VAL A 151 -11.12 -8.12 -38.23
CA VAL A 151 -11.05 -6.77 -37.66
C VAL A 151 -9.59 -6.32 -37.56
N GLY A 152 -9.23 -5.26 -38.29
CA GLY A 152 -7.91 -4.64 -38.24
C GLY A 152 -6.82 -5.33 -39.06
N ILE A 153 -7.16 -6.31 -39.90
CA ILE A 153 -6.23 -7.03 -40.79
C ILE A 153 -6.73 -6.89 -42.23
N SER A 154 -5.82 -6.60 -43.16
CA SER A 154 -6.15 -6.48 -44.60
C SER A 154 -5.57 -7.68 -45.35
N ASP A 155 -6.45 -8.60 -45.75
CA ASP A 155 -6.06 -9.79 -46.53
C ASP A 155 -5.35 -9.39 -47.86
N ALA A 156 -5.64 -8.21 -48.43
CA ALA A 156 -4.96 -7.67 -49.62
C ALA A 156 -3.51 -7.22 -49.35
N HIS A 157 -3.26 -6.55 -48.21
CA HIS A 157 -1.90 -6.22 -47.79
C HIS A 157 -1.09 -7.47 -47.50
N ASP A 158 -1.71 -8.45 -46.83
CA ASP A 158 -1.04 -9.67 -46.42
C ASP A 158 -0.76 -10.60 -47.62
N TYR A 159 -1.59 -10.59 -48.67
CA TYR A 159 -1.26 -11.21 -49.96
C TYR A 159 0.06 -10.67 -50.54
N LEU A 160 0.22 -9.34 -50.56
CA LEU A 160 1.46 -8.71 -51.03
C LEU A 160 2.65 -9.01 -50.11
N ALA A 161 2.42 -9.13 -48.80
CA ALA A 161 3.46 -9.55 -47.85
C ALA A 161 3.88 -11.02 -48.08
N THR A 162 2.94 -11.93 -48.29
CA THR A 162 3.22 -13.34 -48.62
C THR A 162 3.97 -13.47 -49.94
N ARG A 163 3.65 -12.70 -50.98
CA ARG A 163 4.43 -12.71 -52.24
C ARG A 163 5.87 -12.23 -52.04
N ARG A 164 6.08 -11.10 -51.35
CA ARG A 164 7.44 -10.63 -51.01
C ARG A 164 8.22 -11.68 -50.21
N ALA A 165 7.55 -12.38 -49.28
CA ALA A 165 8.17 -13.47 -48.53
C ALA A 165 8.54 -14.67 -49.44
N MET A 166 7.68 -15.05 -50.39
CA MET A 166 7.99 -16.07 -51.40
C MET A 166 9.20 -15.69 -52.26
N ASP A 167 9.29 -14.43 -52.73
CA ASP A 167 10.46 -13.91 -53.45
C ASP A 167 11.73 -13.97 -52.59
N ILE A 168 11.63 -13.62 -51.30
CA ILE A 168 12.76 -13.62 -50.36
C ILE A 168 13.31 -15.02 -50.10
N VAL A 169 12.44 -16.02 -50.06
CA VAL A 169 12.74 -17.44 -49.83
C VAL A 169 12.94 -18.21 -51.16
N GLY A 170 13.23 -17.48 -52.25
CA GLY A 170 13.70 -18.07 -53.52
C GLY A 170 12.65 -18.82 -54.34
N ILE A 171 11.35 -18.66 -54.04
CA ILE A 171 10.26 -19.24 -54.84
C ILE A 171 10.03 -18.33 -56.05
N SER A 172 10.37 -18.81 -57.24
CA SER A 172 10.32 -17.99 -58.46
C SER A 172 8.89 -17.58 -58.84
N ALA A 173 8.73 -16.47 -59.57
CA ALA A 173 7.42 -15.95 -59.97
C ALA A 173 6.54 -16.99 -60.71
N LYS A 174 7.14 -17.85 -61.56
CA LYS A 174 6.46 -18.96 -62.26
C LYS A 174 5.89 -20.01 -61.29
N GLU A 175 6.57 -20.22 -60.16
CA GLU A 175 6.18 -21.19 -59.15
C GLU A 175 5.18 -20.60 -58.17
N GLN A 176 5.29 -19.31 -57.82
CA GLN A 176 4.24 -18.59 -57.11
C GLN A 176 2.92 -18.64 -57.89
N GLU A 177 2.97 -18.36 -59.20
CA GLU A 177 1.83 -18.52 -60.10
C GLU A 177 1.28 -19.95 -60.06
N ALA A 178 2.12 -20.98 -60.18
CA ALA A 178 1.66 -22.37 -60.11
C ALA A 178 1.00 -22.70 -58.76
N ILE A 179 1.55 -22.21 -57.64
CA ILE A 179 1.00 -22.38 -56.28
C ILE A 179 -0.38 -21.72 -56.18
N PHE A 180 -0.50 -20.42 -56.52
CA PHE A 180 -1.77 -19.70 -56.43
C PHE A 180 -2.82 -20.25 -57.40
N ARG A 181 -2.41 -20.72 -58.59
CA ARG A 181 -3.31 -21.39 -59.55
C ARG A 181 -3.88 -22.70 -59.00
N VAL A 182 -3.08 -23.48 -58.24
CA VAL A 182 -3.57 -24.68 -57.53
C VAL A 182 -4.52 -24.31 -56.39
N VAL A 183 -4.24 -23.25 -55.63
CA VAL A 183 -5.15 -22.73 -54.59
C VAL A 183 -6.49 -22.28 -55.19
N ALA A 184 -6.48 -21.57 -56.32
CA ALA A 184 -7.69 -21.19 -57.06
C ALA A 184 -8.46 -22.41 -57.58
N ALA A 185 -7.77 -23.43 -58.10
CA ALA A 185 -8.40 -24.67 -58.56
C ALA A 185 -9.16 -25.38 -57.43
N ILE A 186 -8.63 -25.39 -56.20
CA ILE A 186 -9.31 -25.98 -55.03
C ILE A 186 -10.60 -25.21 -54.70
N LEU A 187 -10.62 -23.88 -54.81
CA LEU A 187 -11.82 -23.07 -54.60
C LEU A 187 -12.92 -23.39 -55.64
N HIS A 188 -12.55 -23.49 -56.92
CA HIS A 188 -13.50 -23.88 -57.97
C HIS A 188 -13.97 -25.34 -57.84
N LEU A 189 -13.08 -26.26 -57.47
CA LEU A 189 -13.40 -27.67 -57.23
C LEU A 189 -14.51 -27.81 -56.18
N GLY A 190 -14.45 -27.04 -55.10
CA GLY A 190 -15.50 -27.04 -54.05
C GLY A 190 -16.88 -26.58 -54.53
N ASN A 191 -16.96 -25.78 -55.60
CA ASN A 191 -18.23 -25.34 -56.18
C ASN A 191 -18.85 -26.34 -57.18
N ILE A 192 -18.19 -27.46 -57.46
CA ILE A 192 -18.81 -28.54 -58.25
C ILE A 192 -19.87 -29.22 -57.38
N VAL A 193 -21.13 -29.08 -57.80
CA VAL A 193 -22.31 -29.69 -57.18
C VAL A 193 -22.83 -30.78 -58.12
N PHE A 194 -23.12 -31.95 -57.56
CA PHE A 194 -23.60 -33.11 -58.31
C PHE A 194 -25.10 -33.35 -58.10
N THR A 195 -25.76 -33.89 -59.12
CA THR A 195 -27.12 -34.47 -59.05
C THR A 195 -27.15 -35.87 -59.65
N LYS A 196 -28.22 -36.62 -59.39
CA LYS A 196 -28.40 -37.96 -59.96
C LYS A 196 -28.38 -37.89 -61.50
N GLY A 197 -27.61 -38.78 -62.11
CA GLY A 197 -27.55 -38.95 -63.55
C GLY A 197 -28.70 -39.82 -64.08
N LYS A 198 -28.50 -40.42 -65.25
CA LYS A 198 -29.51 -41.27 -65.91
C LYS A 198 -29.62 -42.67 -65.30
N GLU A 199 -28.56 -43.18 -64.69
CA GLU A 199 -28.52 -44.47 -63.98
C GLU A 199 -28.75 -44.25 -62.48
N VAL A 200 -29.33 -45.25 -61.80
CA VAL A 200 -29.76 -45.18 -60.38
C VAL A 200 -28.64 -44.72 -59.43
N ASP A 201 -27.43 -45.23 -59.66
CA ASP A 201 -26.20 -44.98 -58.88
C ASP A 201 -25.26 -43.95 -59.55
N SER A 202 -25.70 -43.22 -60.59
CA SER A 202 -24.85 -42.26 -61.30
C SER A 202 -24.98 -40.82 -60.78
N SER A 203 -23.92 -40.04 -60.97
CA SER A 203 -23.86 -38.61 -60.70
C SER A 203 -23.38 -37.83 -61.92
N VAL A 204 -23.87 -36.60 -62.06
CA VAL A 204 -23.48 -35.63 -63.08
C VAL A 204 -23.41 -34.22 -62.47
N PRO A 205 -22.60 -33.29 -63.02
CA PRO A 205 -22.61 -31.89 -62.62
C PRO A 205 -24.01 -31.27 -62.80
N LYS A 206 -24.51 -30.65 -61.73
CA LYS A 206 -25.92 -30.24 -61.59
C LYS A 206 -26.39 -29.19 -62.59
N ASP A 207 -25.68 -28.06 -62.62
CA ASP A 207 -26.05 -26.84 -63.33
C ASP A 207 -24.89 -26.41 -64.26
N GLU A 208 -25.15 -25.53 -65.23
CA GLU A 208 -24.06 -24.94 -66.05
C GLU A 208 -23.01 -24.21 -65.19
N LYS A 209 -23.37 -23.71 -64.00
CA LYS A 209 -22.41 -23.19 -63.00
C LYS A 209 -21.45 -24.27 -62.48
N ALA A 210 -21.94 -25.48 -62.21
CA ALA A 210 -21.09 -26.59 -61.79
C ALA A 210 -20.15 -27.04 -62.93
N LYS A 211 -20.65 -27.06 -64.18
CA LYS A 211 -19.82 -27.33 -65.38
C LYS A 211 -18.77 -26.25 -65.64
N PHE A 212 -19.11 -24.97 -65.44
CA PHE A 212 -18.16 -23.87 -65.52
C PHE A 212 -17.02 -24.03 -64.51
N HIS A 213 -17.33 -24.37 -63.26
CA HIS A 213 -16.32 -24.62 -62.23
C HIS A 213 -15.50 -25.88 -62.50
N LEU A 214 -16.10 -26.94 -63.03
CA LEU A 214 -15.38 -28.15 -63.46
C LEU A 214 -14.38 -27.86 -64.57
N LYS A 215 -14.81 -27.16 -65.64
CA LYS A 215 -13.93 -26.72 -66.74
C LYS A 215 -12.81 -25.81 -66.23
N THR A 216 -13.14 -24.83 -65.39
CA THR A 216 -12.15 -23.91 -64.80
C THR A 216 -11.14 -24.65 -63.92
N THR A 217 -11.58 -25.65 -63.14
CA THR A 217 -10.67 -26.50 -62.34
C THR A 217 -9.72 -27.28 -63.25
N ALA A 218 -10.21 -27.88 -64.34
CA ALA A 218 -9.38 -28.60 -65.30
C ALA A 218 -8.37 -27.68 -66.02
N GLU A 219 -8.79 -26.47 -66.42
CA GLU A 219 -7.90 -25.44 -66.99
C GLU A 219 -6.79 -25.04 -66.01
N LEU A 220 -7.12 -24.76 -64.75
CA LEU A 220 -6.16 -24.33 -63.72
C LEU A 220 -5.21 -25.45 -63.28
N LEU A 221 -5.67 -26.71 -63.24
CA LEU A 221 -4.81 -27.88 -62.99
C LEU A 221 -4.10 -28.38 -64.25
N MET A 222 -4.41 -27.82 -65.43
CA MET A 222 -3.91 -28.22 -66.74
C MET A 222 -4.09 -29.73 -67.04
N CYS A 223 -5.21 -30.30 -66.59
CA CYS A 223 -5.61 -31.69 -66.85
C CYS A 223 -6.81 -31.75 -67.81
N ASP A 224 -7.20 -32.95 -68.25
CA ASP A 224 -8.37 -33.12 -69.10
C ASP A 224 -9.68 -33.01 -68.30
N ALA A 225 -10.65 -32.27 -68.82
CA ALA A 225 -11.91 -31.98 -68.13
C ALA A 225 -12.84 -33.21 -68.05
N VAL A 226 -12.83 -34.08 -69.06
CA VAL A 226 -13.65 -35.31 -69.05
C VAL A 226 -13.03 -36.33 -68.10
N ALA A 227 -11.70 -36.45 -68.10
CA ALA A 227 -10.99 -37.28 -67.13
C ALA A 227 -11.17 -36.79 -65.68
N LEU A 228 -11.26 -35.47 -65.45
CA LEU A 228 -11.61 -34.90 -64.15
C LEU A 228 -13.05 -35.23 -63.73
N GLU A 229 -14.02 -35.15 -64.65
CA GLU A 229 -15.41 -35.57 -64.37
C GLU A 229 -15.49 -37.07 -64.04
N ASP A 230 -14.83 -37.91 -64.84
CA ASP A 230 -14.76 -39.36 -64.61
C ASP A 230 -14.08 -39.72 -63.27
N ALA A 231 -12.99 -39.03 -62.90
CA ALA A 231 -12.29 -39.23 -61.64
C ALA A 231 -13.09 -38.80 -60.39
N LEU A 232 -14.10 -37.94 -60.57
CA LEU A 232 -15.02 -37.50 -59.51
C LEU A 232 -16.28 -38.37 -59.43
N CYS A 233 -16.84 -38.76 -60.58
CA CYS A 233 -18.14 -39.43 -60.70
C CYS A 233 -18.06 -40.96 -60.87
N LYS A 234 -16.88 -41.55 -61.07
CA LYS A 234 -16.68 -43.00 -61.25
C LYS A 234 -15.58 -43.53 -60.35
N ARG A 235 -15.60 -44.84 -60.09
CA ARG A 235 -14.55 -45.55 -59.36
C ARG A 235 -14.15 -46.84 -60.08
N VAL A 236 -12.85 -47.05 -60.20
CA VAL A 236 -12.26 -48.30 -60.69
C VAL A 236 -12.14 -49.29 -59.54
N MET A 237 -12.78 -50.45 -59.67
CA MET A 237 -12.60 -51.60 -58.80
C MET A 237 -11.85 -52.70 -59.56
N ILE A 238 -10.64 -53.00 -59.10
CA ILE A 238 -9.83 -54.11 -59.62
C ILE A 238 -10.26 -55.37 -58.86
N THR A 239 -10.94 -56.29 -59.54
CA THR A 239 -11.13 -57.66 -59.06
C THR A 239 -9.99 -58.55 -59.62
N PRO A 240 -9.81 -59.79 -59.13
CA PRO A 240 -8.80 -60.71 -59.68
C PRO A 240 -9.03 -61.10 -61.14
N GLU A 241 -10.24 -60.87 -61.66
CA GLU A 241 -10.70 -61.31 -62.98
C GLU A 241 -10.88 -60.13 -63.95
N GLU A 242 -11.40 -58.97 -63.49
CA GLU A 242 -11.72 -57.82 -64.34
C GLU A 242 -11.51 -56.45 -63.65
N VAL A 243 -11.36 -55.40 -64.46
CA VAL A 243 -11.30 -54.00 -64.00
C VAL A 243 -12.65 -53.33 -64.23
N ILE A 244 -13.48 -53.28 -63.20
CA ILE A 244 -14.87 -52.79 -63.28
C ILE A 244 -14.92 -51.29 -62.94
N LYS A 245 -15.44 -50.47 -63.85
CA LYS A 245 -15.76 -49.06 -63.58
C LYS A 245 -17.19 -48.93 -63.07
N ARG A 246 -17.36 -48.49 -61.81
CA ARG A 246 -18.68 -48.24 -61.20
C ARG A 246 -18.96 -46.74 -61.09
N SER A 247 -20.16 -46.32 -61.51
CA SER A 247 -20.68 -44.97 -61.28
C SER A 247 -20.88 -44.69 -59.77
N LEU A 248 -20.56 -43.48 -59.32
CA LEU A 248 -20.77 -43.01 -57.95
C LEU A 248 -22.03 -42.17 -57.84
N ASP A 249 -22.76 -42.32 -56.74
CA ASP A 249 -23.92 -41.48 -56.44
C ASP A 249 -23.48 -40.04 -56.09
N PRO A 250 -24.38 -39.04 -56.10
CA PRO A 250 -24.02 -37.64 -55.88
C PRO A 250 -23.35 -37.33 -54.54
N GLN A 251 -23.64 -38.10 -53.48
CA GLN A 251 -23.01 -37.93 -52.17
C GLN A 251 -21.60 -38.53 -52.17
N SER A 252 -21.43 -39.72 -52.76
CA SER A 252 -20.10 -40.33 -52.97
C SER A 252 -19.20 -39.49 -53.88
N ALA A 253 -19.75 -38.85 -54.92
CA ALA A 253 -19.02 -37.94 -55.80
C ALA A 253 -18.60 -36.64 -55.05
N ALA A 254 -19.45 -36.09 -54.18
CA ALA A 254 -19.07 -34.97 -53.31
C ALA A 254 -17.97 -35.33 -52.32
N ILE A 255 -17.98 -36.56 -51.77
CA ILE A 255 -16.90 -37.09 -50.92
C ILE A 255 -15.61 -37.27 -51.74
N SER A 256 -15.70 -37.73 -53.00
CA SER A 256 -14.55 -37.84 -53.93
C SER A 256 -13.92 -36.47 -54.22
N ARG A 257 -14.75 -35.46 -54.51
CA ARG A 257 -14.35 -34.04 -54.69
C ARG A 257 -13.61 -33.49 -53.46
N ASP A 258 -14.17 -33.71 -52.27
CA ASP A 258 -13.55 -33.24 -51.02
C ASP A 258 -12.28 -34.02 -50.68
N GLY A 259 -12.20 -35.30 -51.07
CA GLY A 259 -10.96 -36.09 -51.01
C GLY A 259 -9.87 -35.47 -51.89
N LEU A 260 -10.17 -35.23 -53.16
CA LEU A 260 -9.26 -34.59 -54.12
C LEU A 260 -8.75 -33.23 -53.61
N ALA A 261 -9.65 -32.36 -53.13
CA ALA A 261 -9.30 -31.05 -52.58
C ALA A 261 -8.33 -31.16 -51.39
N LYS A 262 -8.60 -32.07 -50.44
CA LYS A 262 -7.70 -32.33 -49.30
C LYS A 262 -6.34 -32.86 -49.75
N THR A 263 -6.30 -33.80 -50.70
CA THR A 263 -5.03 -34.38 -51.18
C THR A 263 -4.19 -33.35 -51.92
N ILE A 264 -4.78 -32.54 -52.81
CA ILE A 264 -4.06 -31.46 -53.52
C ILE A 264 -3.50 -30.46 -52.50
N TYR A 265 -4.30 -29.97 -51.56
CA TYR A 265 -3.85 -29.00 -50.56
C TYR A 265 -2.75 -29.57 -49.65
N SER A 266 -2.93 -30.81 -49.17
CA SER A 266 -1.93 -31.45 -48.32
C SER A 266 -0.61 -31.63 -49.06
N ARG A 267 -0.61 -32.08 -50.32
CA ARG A 267 0.64 -32.25 -51.08
C ARG A 267 1.28 -30.94 -51.53
N LEU A 268 0.51 -29.87 -51.67
CA LEU A 268 1.03 -28.51 -51.88
C LEU A 268 1.81 -28.01 -50.64
N PHE A 269 1.33 -28.35 -49.44
CA PHE A 269 1.89 -27.91 -48.15
C PHE A 269 2.96 -28.83 -47.56
N ASP A 270 2.74 -30.15 -47.60
CA ASP A 270 3.53 -31.16 -46.89
C ASP A 270 4.87 -31.47 -47.58
N CYS A 271 5.93 -31.60 -46.77
CA CYS A 271 7.15 -32.33 -47.15
C CYS A 271 6.98 -33.86 -47.11
N SER A 272 5.99 -34.37 -46.36
CA SER A 272 6.12 -35.65 -45.63
C SER A 272 5.66 -36.92 -46.36
N ASP A 273 5.44 -36.90 -47.68
CA ASP A 273 5.30 -38.15 -48.44
C ASP A 273 6.71 -38.75 -48.63
N ILE A 274 7.11 -39.59 -47.65
CA ILE A 274 8.26 -40.50 -47.74
C ILE A 274 7.88 -41.67 -48.65
N VAL A 275 7.99 -41.46 -49.96
CA VAL A 275 8.16 -42.54 -50.93
C VAL A 275 9.31 -42.18 -51.85
N LEU A 276 10.38 -42.95 -51.69
CA LEU A 276 11.56 -43.06 -52.54
C LEU A 276 12.47 -41.81 -52.67
N HIS A 277 13.60 -41.96 -52.01
CA HIS A 277 14.83 -41.22 -52.15
C HIS A 277 15.38 -41.28 -53.60
N LEU A 278 14.87 -40.47 -54.54
CA LEU A 278 15.54 -40.15 -55.82
C LEU A 278 14.94 -38.90 -56.53
N CYS A 279 15.74 -37.83 -56.66
CA CYS A 279 15.71 -36.76 -57.68
C CYS A 279 14.44 -35.95 -58.06
N LEU A 280 13.25 -36.10 -57.44
CA LEU A 280 12.03 -35.34 -57.82
C LEU A 280 11.44 -34.40 -56.74
N HIS A 281 12.17 -34.12 -55.66
CA HIS A 281 11.68 -33.35 -54.50
C HIS A 281 11.55 -31.82 -54.68
N GLN A 282 11.88 -31.25 -55.84
CA GLN A 282 12.15 -29.81 -55.96
C GLN A 282 10.91 -28.89 -55.96
N HIS A 283 9.69 -29.43 -55.87
CA HIS A 283 8.46 -28.66 -56.11
C HIS A 283 7.63 -28.30 -54.86
N ARG A 284 7.81 -28.99 -53.73
CA ARG A 284 7.01 -28.78 -52.50
C ARG A 284 7.39 -27.48 -51.79
N LEU A 285 6.42 -26.82 -51.16
CA LEU A 285 6.60 -25.48 -50.59
C LEU A 285 7.63 -25.46 -49.44
N VAL A 286 7.57 -26.43 -48.52
CA VAL A 286 8.50 -26.49 -47.38
C VAL A 286 9.89 -27.01 -47.79
N ASP A 287 9.98 -27.93 -48.76
CA ASP A 287 11.28 -28.37 -49.31
C ASP A 287 12.03 -27.22 -49.99
N LYS A 288 11.32 -26.32 -50.70
CA LYS A 288 11.91 -25.09 -51.26
C LYS A 288 12.41 -24.13 -50.19
N ILE A 289 11.63 -23.95 -49.11
CA ILE A 289 12.05 -23.15 -47.95
C ILE A 289 13.36 -23.71 -47.38
N ASN A 290 13.47 -25.04 -47.19
CA ASN A 290 14.68 -25.69 -46.70
C ASN A 290 15.88 -25.55 -47.64
N ASN A 291 15.66 -25.70 -48.95
CA ASN A 291 16.70 -25.48 -49.97
C ASN A 291 17.18 -24.03 -49.99
N SER A 292 16.30 -23.05 -49.83
CA SER A 292 16.67 -21.62 -49.78
C SER A 292 17.39 -21.24 -48.49
N ILE A 293 17.02 -21.83 -47.36
CA ILE A 293 17.65 -21.59 -46.05
C ILE A 293 19.08 -22.18 -46.00
N GLY A 294 19.38 -23.18 -46.85
CA GLY A 294 20.69 -23.82 -46.91
C GLY A 294 20.87 -24.83 -45.79
N GLN A 295 20.11 -25.92 -45.82
CA GLN A 295 20.30 -27.04 -44.89
C GLN A 295 21.72 -27.63 -45.01
N ASP A 296 22.40 -27.77 -43.89
CA ASP A 296 23.71 -28.42 -43.76
C ASP A 296 23.53 -29.90 -43.37
N PRO A 297 23.66 -30.86 -44.29
CA PRO A 297 23.55 -32.28 -43.98
C PRO A 297 24.75 -32.84 -43.20
N THR A 298 25.81 -32.06 -43.01
CA THR A 298 27.04 -32.49 -42.30
C THR A 298 27.09 -32.04 -40.84
N SER A 299 26.16 -31.18 -40.40
CA SER A 299 26.07 -30.72 -39.02
C SER A 299 25.79 -31.86 -38.05
N LYS A 300 26.55 -31.91 -36.96
CA LYS A 300 26.41 -32.91 -35.88
C LYS A 300 25.66 -32.40 -34.65
N CYS A 301 25.48 -31.08 -34.55
CA CYS A 301 24.88 -30.43 -33.39
C CYS A 301 23.75 -29.51 -33.86
N LEU A 302 22.53 -29.77 -33.38
CA LEU A 302 21.35 -28.98 -33.71
C LEU A 302 20.61 -28.50 -32.46
N ILE A 303 19.88 -27.39 -32.62
CA ILE A 303 18.85 -26.94 -31.68
C ILE A 303 17.52 -26.97 -32.43
N GLY A 304 16.69 -27.96 -32.10
CA GLY A 304 15.31 -28.02 -32.56
C GLY A 304 14.42 -27.06 -31.78
N VAL A 305 13.48 -26.39 -32.43
CA VAL A 305 12.44 -25.57 -31.79
C VAL A 305 11.08 -26.06 -32.27
N LEU A 306 10.31 -26.68 -31.37
CA LEU A 306 8.97 -27.21 -31.65
C LEU A 306 7.91 -26.18 -31.24
N ASP A 307 7.26 -25.56 -32.23
CA ASP A 307 6.03 -24.79 -32.06
C ASP A 307 4.85 -25.70 -32.45
N ILE A 308 4.14 -26.19 -31.43
CA ILE A 308 3.03 -27.13 -31.62
C ILE A 308 1.78 -26.65 -30.88
N TYR A 309 0.61 -27.04 -31.39
CA TYR A 309 -0.66 -26.84 -30.73
C TYR A 309 -0.65 -27.43 -29.30
N GLY A 310 -1.25 -26.70 -28.36
CA GLY A 310 -1.51 -27.23 -27.01
C GLY A 310 -2.74 -28.12 -27.00
N PHE A 311 -3.00 -28.73 -25.85
CA PHE A 311 -4.21 -29.53 -25.61
C PHE A 311 -5.49 -28.73 -25.92
N GLU A 312 -6.37 -29.27 -26.76
CA GLU A 312 -7.62 -28.63 -27.18
C GLU A 312 -8.83 -29.32 -26.54
N SER A 313 -9.70 -28.54 -25.91
CA SER A 313 -11.01 -29.01 -25.43
C SER A 313 -12.05 -27.92 -25.67
N PHE A 314 -12.99 -28.21 -26.56
CA PHE A 314 -14.11 -27.37 -26.98
C PHE A 314 -15.45 -28.00 -26.56
N LYS A 315 -16.56 -27.30 -26.85
CA LYS A 315 -17.92 -27.82 -26.65
C LYS A 315 -18.22 -29.06 -27.52
N THR A 316 -17.60 -29.11 -28.69
CA THR A 316 -17.74 -30.16 -29.71
C THR A 316 -16.33 -30.51 -30.20
N ASN A 317 -15.85 -31.72 -29.90
CA ASN A 317 -14.52 -32.18 -30.29
C ASN A 317 -14.66 -33.31 -31.31
N SER A 318 -13.91 -33.24 -32.41
CA SER A 318 -13.93 -34.23 -33.47
C SER A 318 -12.57 -34.92 -33.62
N PHE A 319 -12.33 -35.61 -34.74
CA PHE A 319 -11.12 -36.40 -35.00
C PHE A 319 -9.83 -35.54 -34.92
N GLU A 320 -9.92 -34.27 -35.30
CA GLU A 320 -8.81 -33.32 -35.26
C GLU A 320 -8.34 -33.06 -33.82
N GLN A 321 -9.28 -32.80 -32.90
CA GLN A 321 -8.96 -32.64 -31.47
C GLN A 321 -8.43 -33.94 -30.86
N PHE A 322 -8.94 -35.10 -31.30
CA PHE A 322 -8.46 -36.40 -30.86
C PHE A 322 -6.98 -36.62 -31.24
N CYS A 323 -6.61 -36.31 -32.49
CA CYS A 323 -5.22 -36.28 -32.94
C CYS A 323 -4.37 -35.27 -32.15
N ILE A 324 -4.83 -34.03 -32.00
CA ILE A 324 -4.15 -32.96 -31.26
C ILE A 324 -3.85 -33.37 -29.81
N ASN A 325 -4.83 -33.97 -29.12
CA ASN A 325 -4.70 -34.39 -27.74
C ASN A 325 -3.84 -35.66 -27.60
N PHE A 326 -3.89 -36.59 -28.56
CA PHE A 326 -2.96 -37.73 -28.61
C PHE A 326 -1.49 -37.28 -28.70
N THR A 327 -1.17 -36.27 -29.53
CA THR A 327 0.19 -35.69 -29.54
C THR A 327 0.56 -35.06 -28.20
N ASN A 328 -0.36 -34.30 -27.58
CA ASN A 328 -0.09 -33.69 -26.27
C ASN A 328 0.11 -34.76 -25.18
N GLU A 329 -0.61 -35.88 -25.23
CA GLU A 329 -0.42 -37.03 -24.33
C GLU A 329 0.98 -37.66 -24.47
N LYS A 330 1.49 -37.83 -25.71
CA LYS A 330 2.86 -38.31 -25.99
C LYS A 330 3.95 -37.32 -25.54
N LEU A 331 3.77 -36.02 -25.83
CA LEU A 331 4.71 -35.00 -25.38
C LEU A 331 4.72 -34.87 -23.85
N GLN A 332 3.57 -35.06 -23.19
CA GLN A 332 3.49 -35.06 -21.73
C GLN A 332 4.14 -36.30 -21.11
N GLN A 333 4.04 -37.47 -21.74
CA GLN A 333 4.78 -38.67 -21.30
C GLN A 333 6.30 -38.41 -21.32
N HIS A 334 6.82 -37.91 -22.43
CA HIS A 334 8.24 -37.58 -22.58
C HIS A 334 8.70 -36.51 -21.58
N PHE A 335 7.91 -35.46 -21.38
CA PHE A 335 8.15 -34.46 -20.34
C PHE A 335 8.24 -35.09 -18.94
N ASN A 336 7.27 -35.92 -18.57
CA ASN A 336 7.23 -36.57 -17.26
C ASN A 336 8.45 -37.49 -17.05
N GLN A 337 8.77 -38.33 -18.04
CA GLN A 337 9.93 -39.24 -18.00
C GLN A 337 11.25 -38.46 -17.89
N HIS A 338 11.42 -37.38 -18.63
CA HIS A 338 12.61 -36.55 -18.59
C HIS A 338 12.76 -35.80 -17.26
N VAL A 339 11.68 -35.17 -16.75
CA VAL A 339 11.70 -34.52 -15.42
C VAL A 339 12.03 -35.52 -14.32
N PHE A 340 11.47 -36.72 -14.38
CA PHE A 340 11.77 -37.78 -13.43
C PHE A 340 13.24 -38.23 -13.51
N LYS A 341 13.79 -38.41 -14.72
CA LYS A 341 15.20 -38.75 -14.93
C LYS A 341 16.14 -37.68 -14.36
N MET A 342 15.90 -36.40 -14.62
CA MET A 342 16.70 -35.30 -14.05
C MET A 342 16.68 -35.29 -12.51
N GLU A 343 15.52 -35.56 -11.90
CA GLU A 343 15.39 -35.68 -10.45
C GLU A 343 16.23 -36.85 -9.88
N GLN A 344 16.19 -38.01 -10.53
CA GLN A 344 17.00 -39.17 -10.15
C GLN A 344 18.51 -38.92 -10.27
N GLU A 345 18.93 -38.25 -11.34
CA GLU A 345 20.34 -37.91 -11.57
C GLU A 345 20.87 -36.96 -10.48
N GLU A 346 20.11 -35.94 -10.09
CA GLU A 346 20.49 -35.04 -8.98
C GLU A 346 20.51 -35.76 -7.62
N TYR A 347 19.54 -36.64 -7.31
CA TYR A 347 19.56 -37.42 -6.06
C TYR A 347 20.72 -38.43 -6.01
N THR A 348 21.07 -39.04 -7.15
CA THR A 348 22.21 -39.96 -7.29
C THR A 348 23.54 -39.22 -7.13
N LYS A 349 23.68 -38.05 -7.76
CA LYS A 349 24.84 -37.16 -7.65
C LYS A 349 25.11 -36.74 -6.21
N GLU A 350 24.05 -36.34 -5.50
CA GLU A 350 24.07 -35.92 -4.10
C GLU A 350 24.07 -37.07 -3.08
N GLN A 351 23.98 -38.34 -3.53
CA GLN A 351 23.94 -39.54 -2.68
C GLN A 351 22.86 -39.49 -1.59
N ILE A 352 21.64 -39.17 -2.01
CA ILE A 352 20.46 -39.14 -1.14
C ILE A 352 19.82 -40.51 -1.13
N ASP A 353 19.35 -40.94 0.04
CA ASP A 353 18.46 -42.10 0.15
C ASP A 353 17.05 -41.69 -0.32
N TRP A 354 16.69 -42.15 -1.53
CA TRP A 354 15.40 -41.91 -2.18
C TRP A 354 14.74 -43.25 -2.52
N SER A 355 13.54 -43.47 -1.98
CA SER A 355 12.64 -44.52 -2.45
C SER A 355 12.13 -44.17 -3.85
N TYR A 356 11.91 -45.17 -4.70
CA TYR A 356 11.26 -44.99 -6.00
C TYR A 356 9.95 -44.21 -5.83
N ILE A 357 9.89 -42.99 -6.39
CA ILE A 357 8.69 -42.15 -6.32
C ILE A 357 7.66 -42.81 -7.24
N GLU A 358 6.49 -43.16 -6.70
CA GLU A 358 5.41 -43.76 -7.46
C GLU A 358 4.91 -42.78 -8.52
N PHE A 359 5.39 -42.96 -9.74
CA PHE A 359 5.11 -42.10 -10.88
C PHE A 359 3.80 -42.51 -11.55
N VAL A 360 2.87 -41.56 -11.67
CA VAL A 360 1.62 -41.74 -12.41
C VAL A 360 1.90 -41.56 -13.90
N ASP A 361 2.33 -42.64 -14.56
CA ASP A 361 2.47 -42.69 -16.02
C ASP A 361 1.11 -42.57 -16.71
N ASN A 362 1.09 -41.91 -17.87
CA ASN A 362 -0.07 -41.80 -18.76
C ASN A 362 -0.03 -42.82 -19.91
N GLN A 363 0.87 -43.81 -19.83
CA GLN A 363 0.91 -44.98 -20.72
C GLN A 363 -0.45 -45.71 -20.80
N ASP A 364 -1.32 -45.64 -19.78
CA ASP A 364 -2.66 -46.22 -19.81
C ASP A 364 -3.60 -45.55 -20.83
N VAL A 365 -3.50 -44.22 -20.99
CA VAL A 365 -4.22 -43.46 -22.03
C VAL A 365 -3.59 -43.67 -23.41
N LEU A 366 -2.26 -43.81 -23.47
CA LEU A 366 -1.56 -44.06 -24.74
C LEU A 366 -1.86 -45.45 -25.29
N ASP A 367 -1.84 -46.49 -24.45
CA ASP A 367 -2.26 -47.85 -24.80
C ASP A 367 -3.71 -47.88 -25.33
N LEU A 368 -4.62 -47.17 -24.65
CA LEU A 368 -6.02 -47.04 -25.09
C LEU A 368 -6.12 -46.49 -26.52
N ILE A 369 -5.27 -45.52 -26.89
CA ILE A 369 -5.30 -44.87 -28.21
C ILE A 369 -4.57 -45.68 -29.28
N GLU A 370 -3.34 -46.11 -29.01
CA GLU A 370 -2.38 -46.50 -30.06
C GLU A 370 -2.04 -48.00 -30.15
N LYS A 371 -2.43 -48.81 -29.15
CA LYS A 371 -2.03 -50.22 -29.05
C LYS A 371 -2.51 -51.03 -30.26
N LYS A 372 -1.64 -51.89 -30.80
CA LYS A 372 -1.99 -52.83 -31.87
C LYS A 372 -1.76 -54.27 -31.36
N PRO A 373 -2.78 -55.15 -31.39
CA PRO A 373 -4.20 -54.89 -31.71
C PRO A 373 -4.95 -54.18 -30.56
N GLY A 374 -6.14 -53.63 -30.86
CA GLY A 374 -7.15 -53.29 -29.86
C GLY A 374 -7.23 -51.83 -29.36
N GLY A 375 -6.32 -50.93 -29.75
CA GLY A 375 -6.42 -49.50 -29.46
C GLY A 375 -7.41 -48.75 -30.38
N ILE A 376 -7.86 -47.56 -29.98
CA ILE A 376 -8.87 -46.76 -30.72
C ILE A 376 -8.49 -46.55 -32.18
N ILE A 377 -7.23 -46.22 -32.50
CA ILE A 377 -6.79 -46.02 -33.90
C ILE A 377 -6.89 -47.33 -34.70
N ALA A 378 -6.52 -48.47 -34.10
CA ALA A 378 -6.62 -49.77 -34.78
C ALA A 378 -8.09 -50.16 -35.05
N LEU A 379 -8.98 -49.94 -34.07
CA LEU A 379 -10.42 -50.19 -34.22
C LEU A 379 -11.06 -49.25 -35.25
N LEU A 380 -10.57 -48.01 -35.38
CA LEU A 380 -11.01 -47.04 -36.38
C LEU A 380 -10.53 -47.45 -37.78
N ASP A 381 -9.30 -47.91 -37.92
CA ASP A 381 -8.75 -48.42 -39.19
C ASP A 381 -9.51 -49.68 -39.66
N GLU A 382 -9.79 -50.63 -38.76
CA GLU A 382 -10.65 -51.78 -39.02
C GLU A 382 -12.05 -51.33 -39.46
N ALA A 383 -12.67 -50.39 -38.76
CA ALA A 383 -14.00 -49.89 -39.13
C ALA A 383 -14.00 -49.14 -40.47
N CYS A 384 -12.91 -48.47 -40.86
CA CYS A 384 -12.79 -47.84 -42.17
C CYS A 384 -12.70 -48.88 -43.32
N MET A 385 -12.17 -50.08 -43.05
CA MET A 385 -12.03 -51.15 -44.04
C MET A 385 -13.32 -51.89 -44.37
N PHE A 386 -14.34 -51.85 -43.49
CA PHE A 386 -15.62 -52.52 -43.74
C PHE A 386 -16.63 -51.57 -44.41
N PRO A 387 -17.09 -51.83 -45.66
CA PRO A 387 -17.93 -50.89 -46.40
C PRO A 387 -19.30 -50.57 -45.77
N LYS A 388 -19.77 -51.41 -44.82
CA LYS A 388 -21.05 -51.23 -44.11
C LYS A 388 -20.90 -50.61 -42.71
N SER A 389 -19.69 -50.25 -42.29
CA SER A 389 -19.46 -49.65 -40.98
C SER A 389 -19.91 -48.18 -40.95
N THR A 390 -20.76 -47.86 -39.97
CA THR A 390 -21.17 -46.49 -39.62
C THR A 390 -20.48 -46.03 -38.34
N HIS A 391 -20.51 -44.72 -38.06
CA HIS A 391 -20.01 -44.16 -36.80
C HIS A 391 -20.69 -44.79 -35.57
N GLU A 392 -21.97 -45.17 -35.67
CA GLU A 392 -22.68 -45.90 -34.60
C GLU A 392 -22.08 -47.30 -34.36
N THR A 393 -21.77 -48.05 -35.43
CA THR A 393 -21.14 -49.37 -35.29
C THR A 393 -19.74 -49.27 -34.69
N PHE A 394 -18.98 -48.22 -35.05
CA PHE A 394 -17.68 -47.92 -34.46
C PHE A 394 -17.80 -47.61 -32.96
N SER A 395 -18.70 -46.69 -32.56
CA SER A 395 -18.94 -46.37 -31.15
C SER A 395 -19.38 -47.58 -30.32
N ASN A 396 -20.27 -48.42 -30.86
CA ASN A 396 -20.68 -49.65 -30.20
C ASN A 396 -19.51 -50.63 -30.01
N LYS A 397 -18.61 -50.74 -30.99
CA LYS A 397 -17.37 -51.53 -30.86
C LYS A 397 -16.46 -50.97 -29.77
N LEU A 398 -16.25 -49.65 -29.71
CA LEU A 398 -15.51 -49.00 -28.62
C LEU A 398 -16.12 -49.31 -27.23
N TYR A 399 -17.44 -49.19 -27.08
CA TYR A 399 -18.13 -49.47 -25.81
C TYR A 399 -18.00 -50.94 -25.38
N GLN A 400 -17.95 -51.88 -26.33
CA GLN A 400 -17.76 -53.30 -26.04
C GLN A 400 -16.32 -53.60 -25.64
N THR A 401 -15.33 -53.07 -26.37
CA THR A 401 -13.90 -53.30 -26.10
C THR A 401 -13.42 -52.64 -24.80
N PHE A 402 -13.86 -51.42 -24.50
CA PHE A 402 -13.32 -50.62 -23.39
C PHE A 402 -14.25 -50.51 -22.16
N LYS A 403 -15.27 -51.37 -22.05
CA LYS A 403 -16.28 -51.33 -20.97
C LYS A 403 -15.71 -51.26 -19.54
N SER A 404 -14.56 -51.89 -19.31
CA SER A 404 -13.88 -51.95 -18.00
C SER A 404 -12.70 -50.97 -17.85
N HIS A 405 -12.39 -50.18 -18.87
CA HIS A 405 -11.19 -49.35 -18.89
C HIS A 405 -11.40 -48.04 -18.12
N LYS A 406 -10.60 -47.79 -17.07
CA LYS A 406 -10.74 -46.64 -16.16
C LYS A 406 -10.76 -45.27 -16.85
N ARG A 407 -10.07 -45.13 -17.98
CA ARG A 407 -9.93 -43.87 -18.74
C ARG A 407 -10.96 -43.69 -19.86
N PHE A 408 -11.81 -44.68 -20.13
CA PHE A 408 -12.79 -44.63 -21.20
C PHE A 408 -14.21 -44.58 -20.59
N ILE A 409 -14.95 -43.53 -20.90
CA ILE A 409 -16.27 -43.26 -20.32
C ILE A 409 -17.30 -43.20 -21.44
N LYS A 410 -18.38 -43.96 -21.31
CA LYS A 410 -19.57 -43.83 -22.15
C LYS A 410 -20.46 -42.71 -21.61
N PRO A 411 -20.74 -41.64 -22.38
CA PRO A 411 -21.68 -40.60 -21.98
C PRO A 411 -23.09 -41.17 -21.73
N LYS A 412 -23.80 -40.64 -20.73
CA LYS A 412 -25.17 -41.10 -20.38
C LYS A 412 -26.24 -40.67 -21.39
N LEU A 413 -26.03 -39.53 -22.06
CA LEU A 413 -27.02 -38.88 -22.92
C LEU A 413 -26.81 -39.15 -24.42
N SER A 414 -25.57 -39.28 -24.86
CA SER A 414 -25.24 -39.57 -26.27
C SER A 414 -25.15 -41.07 -26.52
N ARG A 415 -25.64 -41.52 -27.68
CA ARG A 415 -25.54 -42.92 -28.14
C ARG A 415 -24.26 -43.20 -28.92
N THR A 416 -23.61 -42.16 -29.43
CA THR A 416 -22.48 -42.22 -30.38
C THR A 416 -21.19 -41.68 -29.77
N ASP A 417 -21.24 -40.70 -28.89
CA ASP A 417 -20.04 -40.03 -28.39
C ASP A 417 -19.26 -40.92 -27.41
N PHE A 418 -17.96 -40.65 -27.26
CA PHE A 418 -17.11 -41.31 -26.28
C PHE A 418 -16.23 -40.29 -25.57
N THR A 419 -15.92 -40.54 -24.29
CA THR A 419 -15.11 -39.64 -23.46
C THR A 419 -13.82 -40.33 -23.05
N ILE A 420 -12.69 -39.62 -23.18
CA ILE A 420 -11.37 -40.06 -22.74
C ILE A 420 -10.90 -39.18 -21.58
N GLY A 421 -10.45 -39.81 -20.49
CA GLY A 421 -9.83 -39.15 -19.34
C GLY A 421 -8.33 -38.91 -19.56
N HIS A 422 -7.98 -37.88 -20.32
CA HIS A 422 -6.60 -37.42 -20.56
C HIS A 422 -5.92 -36.87 -19.29
N TYR A 423 -4.59 -36.65 -19.33
CA TYR A 423 -3.88 -36.01 -18.21
C TYR A 423 -4.45 -34.64 -17.81
N ALA A 424 -4.99 -33.88 -18.77
CA ALA A 424 -5.55 -32.55 -18.56
C ALA A 424 -7.01 -32.56 -18.03
N GLY A 425 -7.70 -33.70 -18.11
CA GLY A 425 -9.11 -33.85 -17.78
C GLY A 425 -9.89 -34.69 -18.81
N GLU A 426 -11.20 -34.82 -18.59
CA GLU A 426 -12.10 -35.55 -19.49
C GLU A 426 -12.42 -34.73 -20.75
N VAL A 427 -12.32 -35.36 -21.92
CA VAL A 427 -12.73 -34.78 -23.21
C VAL A 427 -13.71 -35.72 -23.91
N GLN A 428 -14.89 -35.20 -24.23
CA GLN A 428 -15.92 -35.90 -25.01
C GLN A 428 -15.72 -35.63 -26.51
N TYR A 429 -15.62 -36.69 -27.29
CA TYR A 429 -15.49 -36.67 -28.74
C TYR A 429 -16.77 -37.18 -29.40
N GLN A 430 -17.22 -36.47 -30.43
CA GLN A 430 -18.36 -36.87 -31.26
C GLN A 430 -17.87 -37.82 -32.34
N SER A 431 -18.33 -39.08 -32.36
CA SER A 431 -17.87 -40.07 -33.35
C SER A 431 -18.40 -39.83 -34.77
N ASP A 432 -19.32 -38.88 -34.94
CA ASP A 432 -19.78 -38.48 -36.26
C ASP A 432 -18.60 -38.03 -37.14
N GLN A 433 -18.65 -38.43 -38.41
CA GLN A 433 -17.61 -38.26 -39.43
C GLN A 433 -16.22 -38.84 -39.08
N PHE A 434 -15.97 -39.50 -37.94
CA PHE A 434 -14.64 -40.05 -37.62
C PHE A 434 -14.10 -41.01 -38.69
N LEU A 435 -14.98 -41.85 -39.25
CA LEU A 435 -14.61 -42.77 -40.33
C LEU A 435 -14.23 -42.00 -41.60
N ASP A 436 -15.04 -41.03 -42.01
CA ASP A 436 -14.83 -40.27 -43.25
C ASP A 436 -13.66 -39.29 -43.15
N LYS A 437 -13.32 -38.87 -41.93
CA LYS A 437 -12.11 -38.10 -41.62
C LYS A 437 -10.84 -38.96 -41.50
N ASN A 438 -10.94 -40.26 -41.25
CA ASN A 438 -9.78 -41.16 -41.15
C ASN A 438 -9.43 -41.87 -42.47
N LYS A 439 -10.39 -42.03 -43.39
CA LYS A 439 -10.22 -42.61 -44.73
C LYS A 439 -9.30 -41.75 -45.61
N ASP A 440 -8.00 -42.06 -45.63
CA ASP A 440 -7.00 -41.40 -46.48
C ASP A 440 -6.89 -42.06 -47.87
N TYR A 441 -8.03 -42.21 -48.56
CA TYR A 441 -8.01 -42.75 -49.92
C TYR A 441 -7.48 -41.70 -50.91
N VAL A 442 -6.17 -41.74 -51.16
CA VAL A 442 -5.65 -41.29 -52.46
C VAL A 442 -6.27 -42.20 -53.50
N VAL A 443 -7.24 -41.65 -54.23
CA VAL A 443 -7.92 -42.31 -55.34
C VAL A 443 -6.88 -42.50 -56.45
N ALA A 444 -6.71 -43.74 -56.94
CA ALA A 444 -5.67 -44.04 -57.94
C ALA A 444 -5.91 -43.21 -59.22
N GLU A 445 -7.18 -43.04 -59.56
CA GLU A 445 -7.69 -42.21 -60.65
C GLU A 445 -7.34 -40.72 -60.47
N HIS A 446 -7.24 -40.22 -59.24
CA HIS A 446 -6.80 -38.83 -58.97
C HIS A 446 -5.28 -38.70 -59.15
N GLN A 447 -4.52 -39.73 -58.78
CA GLN A 447 -3.07 -39.75 -58.96
C GLN A 447 -2.67 -39.91 -60.44
N GLU A 448 -3.40 -40.73 -61.21
CA GLU A 448 -3.25 -40.85 -62.66
C GLU A 448 -3.59 -39.53 -63.37
N LEU A 449 -4.75 -38.94 -63.07
CA LEU A 449 -5.20 -37.66 -63.65
C LEU A 449 -4.20 -36.51 -63.44
N LEU A 450 -3.71 -36.35 -62.21
CA LEU A 450 -2.83 -35.23 -61.87
C LEU A 450 -1.36 -35.50 -62.21
N GLY A 451 -0.92 -36.76 -62.17
CA GLY A 451 0.38 -37.16 -62.71
C GLY A 451 0.49 -36.94 -64.22
N ALA A 452 -0.62 -37.08 -64.96
CA ALA A 452 -0.72 -36.76 -66.38
C ALA A 452 -0.98 -35.26 -66.70
N SER A 453 -0.93 -34.37 -65.71
CA SER A 453 -1.11 -32.93 -65.93
C SER A 453 -0.04 -32.36 -66.85
N LYS A 454 -0.45 -31.44 -67.76
CA LYS A 454 0.50 -30.67 -68.59
C LYS A 454 1.33 -29.68 -67.77
N CYS A 455 0.97 -29.42 -66.50
CA CYS A 455 1.79 -28.63 -65.61
C CYS A 455 2.78 -29.50 -64.84
N GLN A 456 4.08 -29.31 -65.10
CA GLN A 456 5.17 -29.96 -64.36
C GLN A 456 5.06 -29.80 -62.84
N PHE A 457 4.61 -28.64 -62.34
CA PHE A 457 4.40 -28.44 -60.91
C PHE A 457 3.31 -29.35 -60.34
N VAL A 458 2.16 -29.46 -61.03
CA VAL A 458 1.04 -30.31 -60.59
C VAL A 458 1.39 -31.79 -60.71
N ALA A 459 2.01 -32.21 -61.82
CA ALA A 459 2.50 -33.57 -62.00
C ALA A 459 3.57 -33.94 -60.94
N GLY A 460 4.43 -33.00 -60.56
CA GLY A 460 5.41 -33.17 -59.48
C GLY A 460 4.80 -33.35 -58.09
N LEU A 461 3.55 -32.93 -57.86
CA LEU A 461 2.81 -33.28 -56.63
C LEU A 461 2.23 -34.71 -56.67
N PHE A 462 2.16 -35.35 -57.83
CA PHE A 462 1.57 -36.68 -58.02
C PHE A 462 2.50 -37.61 -58.80
N PRO A 463 3.69 -37.97 -58.24
CA PRO A 463 4.62 -38.89 -58.88
C PRO A 463 3.97 -40.27 -59.08
N PRO A 464 4.37 -41.02 -60.14
CA PRO A 464 3.90 -42.39 -60.36
C PRO A 464 4.35 -43.32 -59.23
N PRO A 465 3.51 -44.30 -58.82
CA PRO A 465 3.88 -45.27 -57.78
C PRO A 465 4.97 -46.24 -58.29
N PRO A 466 5.91 -46.69 -57.42
CA PRO A 466 6.92 -47.66 -57.81
C PRO A 466 6.31 -49.06 -58.05
N GLU A 467 6.76 -49.70 -59.15
CA GLU A 467 6.13 -50.88 -59.77
C GLU A 467 6.06 -52.13 -58.87
N GLU A 468 6.88 -52.25 -57.82
CA GLU A 468 6.98 -53.43 -56.97
C GLU A 468 5.84 -53.61 -55.94
N THR A 469 4.97 -52.61 -55.75
CA THR A 469 4.00 -52.60 -54.62
C THR A 469 2.67 -53.30 -54.89
N SER A 470 2.48 -53.89 -56.07
CA SER A 470 1.21 -54.41 -56.61
C SER A 470 0.54 -55.59 -55.86
N LYS A 471 1.17 -56.18 -54.83
CA LYS A 471 0.66 -57.40 -54.15
C LYS A 471 0.32 -57.27 -52.66
N SER A 472 0.51 -56.12 -52.00
CA SER A 472 -0.07 -55.90 -50.65
C SER A 472 -0.27 -54.42 -50.30
N SER A 473 -1.27 -53.78 -50.94
CA SER A 473 -1.78 -52.47 -50.52
C SER A 473 -2.44 -52.56 -49.13
N LYS A 474 -1.65 -52.49 -48.07
CA LYS A 474 -2.15 -52.31 -46.70
C LYS A 474 -2.80 -50.93 -46.62
N PHE A 475 -4.09 -50.91 -46.28
CA PHE A 475 -4.83 -49.67 -46.07
C PHE A 475 -4.08 -48.71 -45.14
N SER A 476 -3.88 -47.49 -45.63
CA SER A 476 -3.15 -46.43 -44.94
C SER A 476 -4.14 -45.34 -44.59
N SER A 477 -4.43 -45.18 -43.30
CA SER A 477 -5.34 -44.15 -42.79
C SER A 477 -4.60 -42.91 -42.32
N ILE A 478 -5.34 -41.81 -42.12
CA ILE A 478 -4.78 -40.60 -41.51
C ILE A 478 -4.25 -40.93 -40.10
N GLY A 479 -4.99 -41.69 -39.29
CA GLY A 479 -4.58 -42.08 -37.94
C GLY A 479 -3.31 -42.95 -37.89
N SER A 480 -3.14 -43.91 -38.80
CA SER A 480 -1.92 -44.73 -38.86
C SER A 480 -0.71 -43.94 -39.42
N ARG A 481 -0.91 -43.03 -40.39
CA ARG A 481 0.14 -42.11 -40.87
C ARG A 481 0.56 -41.12 -39.79
N PHE A 482 -0.41 -40.53 -39.09
CA PHE A 482 -0.23 -39.64 -37.96
C PHE A 482 0.58 -40.29 -36.84
N LYS A 483 0.25 -41.56 -36.48
CA LYS A 483 1.01 -42.32 -35.49
C LYS A 483 2.48 -42.47 -35.89
N LEU A 484 2.77 -42.78 -37.15
CA LEU A 484 4.15 -42.94 -37.64
C LEU A 484 4.92 -41.61 -37.60
N GLN A 485 4.32 -40.51 -38.06
CA GLN A 485 4.92 -39.18 -37.99
C GLN A 485 5.21 -38.74 -36.54
N LEU A 486 4.26 -38.98 -35.63
CA LEU A 486 4.44 -38.68 -34.21
C LEU A 486 5.55 -39.53 -33.60
N GLN A 487 5.65 -40.82 -33.94
CA GLN A 487 6.73 -41.68 -33.48
C GLN A 487 8.11 -41.15 -33.93
N GLN A 488 8.27 -40.76 -35.20
CA GLN A 488 9.51 -40.17 -35.73
C GLN A 488 9.88 -38.85 -35.01
N LEU A 489 8.89 -38.00 -34.72
CA LEU A 489 9.11 -36.79 -33.92
C LEU A 489 9.58 -37.14 -32.50
N MET A 490 8.95 -38.12 -31.84
CA MET A 490 9.37 -38.57 -30.51
C MET A 490 10.77 -39.20 -30.52
N GLU A 491 11.13 -39.99 -31.53
CA GLU A 491 12.49 -40.54 -31.72
C GLU A 491 13.53 -39.42 -31.86
N THR A 492 13.21 -38.38 -32.64
CA THR A 492 14.05 -37.18 -32.78
C THR A 492 14.22 -36.47 -31.43
N LEU A 493 13.12 -36.20 -30.71
CA LEU A 493 13.15 -35.53 -29.40
C LEU A 493 13.91 -36.34 -28.34
N ASN A 494 13.70 -37.65 -28.27
CA ASN A 494 14.39 -38.57 -27.35
C ASN A 494 15.92 -38.60 -27.56
N SER A 495 16.40 -38.28 -28.77
CA SER A 495 17.84 -38.20 -29.06
C SER A 495 18.49 -36.87 -28.63
N THR A 496 17.69 -35.89 -28.21
CA THR A 496 18.13 -34.53 -27.85
C THR A 496 17.88 -34.23 -26.38
N GLU A 497 18.60 -33.26 -25.82
CA GLU A 497 18.32 -32.72 -24.49
C GLU A 497 17.12 -31.75 -24.55
N PRO A 498 15.98 -32.03 -23.90
CA PRO A 498 14.78 -31.23 -24.06
C PRO A 498 14.69 -30.06 -23.06
N HIS A 499 14.14 -28.95 -23.51
CA HIS A 499 13.85 -27.75 -22.73
C HIS A 499 12.39 -27.35 -22.96
N TYR A 500 11.69 -26.94 -21.92
CA TYR A 500 10.23 -26.76 -21.98
C TYR A 500 9.83 -25.31 -21.68
N ILE A 501 9.04 -24.72 -22.58
CA ILE A 501 8.44 -23.41 -22.39
C ILE A 501 6.92 -23.57 -22.47
N ARG A 502 6.23 -23.16 -21.40
CA ARG A 502 4.76 -23.22 -21.28
C ARG A 502 4.20 -21.80 -21.34
N CYS A 503 3.63 -21.43 -22.48
CA CYS A 503 2.99 -20.15 -22.73
C CYS A 503 1.57 -20.14 -22.13
N VAL A 504 1.19 -19.06 -21.43
CA VAL A 504 -0.11 -18.91 -20.76
C VAL A 504 -0.79 -17.62 -21.20
N LYS A 505 -2.01 -17.73 -21.74
CA LYS A 505 -2.88 -16.62 -22.13
C LYS A 505 -3.57 -16.05 -20.88
N PRO A 506 -3.34 -14.79 -20.48
CA PRO A 506 -3.82 -14.28 -19.19
C PRO A 506 -5.31 -13.91 -19.20
N ASN A 507 -5.89 -13.61 -20.36
CA ASN A 507 -7.32 -13.33 -20.53
C ASN A 507 -7.78 -13.57 -21.97
N ASN A 508 -9.07 -13.83 -22.16
CA ASN A 508 -9.64 -14.02 -23.50
C ASN A 508 -9.98 -12.70 -24.22
N LEU A 509 -9.97 -11.57 -23.53
CA LEU A 509 -10.21 -10.24 -24.11
C LEU A 509 -9.01 -9.66 -24.88
N LEU A 510 -7.86 -10.34 -24.87
CA LEU A 510 -6.60 -9.91 -25.50
C LEU A 510 -6.09 -8.54 -25.00
N LYS A 511 -6.36 -8.19 -23.74
CA LYS A 511 -5.97 -6.91 -23.12
C LYS A 511 -4.79 -7.06 -22.15
N PRO A 512 -3.90 -6.06 -22.05
CA PRO A 512 -2.83 -6.07 -21.05
C PRO A 512 -3.39 -5.99 -19.61
N ALA A 513 -2.62 -6.49 -18.65
CA ALA A 513 -2.87 -6.41 -17.20
C ALA A 513 -4.20 -7.01 -16.66
N ILE A 514 -4.97 -7.75 -17.46
CA ILE A 514 -6.14 -8.52 -16.99
C ILE A 514 -5.75 -9.99 -16.78
N PHE A 515 -6.10 -10.56 -15.62
CA PHE A 515 -5.74 -11.92 -15.21
C PHE A 515 -7.01 -12.73 -14.85
N GLU A 516 -7.35 -13.72 -15.67
CA GLU A 516 -8.55 -14.54 -15.52
C GLU A 516 -8.22 -15.87 -14.81
N ASN A 517 -8.32 -15.89 -13.47
CA ASN A 517 -7.96 -17.04 -12.60
C ASN A 517 -8.44 -18.40 -13.12
N VAL A 518 -9.70 -18.52 -13.55
CA VAL A 518 -10.30 -19.79 -14.00
C VAL A 518 -9.64 -20.30 -15.29
N ASN A 519 -9.50 -19.41 -16.28
CA ASN A 519 -8.91 -19.75 -17.58
C ASN A 519 -7.42 -20.08 -17.47
N ILE A 520 -6.71 -19.41 -16.57
CA ILE A 520 -5.29 -19.68 -16.29
C ILE A 520 -5.13 -21.02 -15.54
N MET A 521 -5.97 -21.31 -14.54
CA MET A 521 -5.95 -22.61 -13.85
C MET A 521 -6.28 -23.78 -14.79
N GLN A 522 -7.17 -23.58 -15.77
CA GLN A 522 -7.41 -24.57 -16.82
C GLN A 522 -6.18 -24.75 -17.72
N GLN A 523 -5.54 -23.67 -18.16
CA GLN A 523 -4.31 -23.74 -18.96
C GLN A 523 -3.14 -24.40 -18.21
N LEU A 524 -2.99 -24.20 -16.90
CA LEU A 524 -1.95 -24.85 -16.09
C LEU A 524 -2.17 -26.36 -15.94
N ARG A 525 -3.43 -26.83 -15.96
CA ARG A 525 -3.78 -28.26 -16.08
C ARG A 525 -3.45 -28.77 -17.48
N CYS A 526 -3.96 -28.12 -18.53
CA CYS A 526 -3.73 -28.48 -19.93
C CYS A 526 -2.24 -28.44 -20.33
N GLY A 527 -1.43 -27.57 -19.74
CA GLY A 527 0.01 -27.49 -19.96
C GLY A 527 0.85 -28.49 -19.15
N GLY A 528 0.22 -29.39 -18.38
CA GLY A 528 0.92 -30.40 -17.56
C GLY A 528 1.74 -29.84 -16.39
N VAL A 529 1.66 -28.53 -16.13
CA VAL A 529 2.48 -27.83 -15.13
C VAL A 529 2.14 -28.29 -13.72
N LEU A 530 0.85 -28.52 -13.44
CA LEU A 530 0.44 -29.02 -12.12
C LEU A 530 0.95 -30.43 -11.85
N GLU A 531 1.05 -31.29 -12.86
CA GLU A 531 1.58 -32.65 -12.66
C GLU A 531 3.09 -32.63 -12.45
N ALA A 532 3.82 -31.76 -13.16
CA ALA A 532 5.23 -31.47 -12.88
C ALA A 532 5.44 -31.06 -11.42
N ILE A 533 4.63 -30.12 -10.93
CA ILE A 533 4.68 -29.63 -9.54
C ILE A 533 4.36 -30.77 -8.56
N ARG A 534 3.41 -31.67 -8.87
CA ARG A 534 3.09 -32.84 -8.03
C ARG A 534 4.27 -33.81 -7.94
N ILE A 535 4.91 -34.14 -9.06
CA ILE A 535 6.13 -34.98 -9.10
C ILE A 535 7.25 -34.33 -8.27
N SER A 536 7.54 -33.05 -8.48
CA SER A 536 8.56 -32.34 -7.68
C SER A 536 8.22 -32.25 -6.19
N CYS A 537 6.93 -32.09 -5.84
CA CYS A 537 6.48 -32.06 -4.44
C CYS A 537 6.53 -33.44 -3.75
N ALA A 538 6.35 -34.54 -4.51
CA ALA A 538 6.46 -35.91 -4.01
C ALA A 538 7.91 -36.31 -3.69
N GLY A 539 8.90 -35.66 -4.31
CA GLY A 539 10.31 -35.74 -3.97
C GLY A 539 10.72 -34.70 -2.92
N TYR A 540 11.83 -34.00 -3.19
CA TYR A 540 12.39 -32.92 -2.39
C TYR A 540 12.40 -31.62 -3.21
N PRO A 541 11.28 -30.85 -3.21
CA PRO A 541 11.13 -29.68 -4.07
C PRO A 541 12.01 -28.49 -3.66
N THR A 542 12.48 -28.44 -2.40
CA THR A 542 13.31 -27.34 -1.92
C THR A 542 14.72 -27.80 -1.62
N ARG A 543 15.70 -27.16 -2.28
CA ARG A 543 17.13 -27.46 -2.22
C ARG A 543 17.89 -26.19 -1.87
N ARG A 544 18.86 -26.28 -0.97
CA ARG A 544 19.74 -25.15 -0.60
C ARG A 544 21.16 -25.64 -0.35
N ALA A 545 22.16 -24.92 -0.85
CA ALA A 545 23.54 -25.16 -0.44
C ALA A 545 23.70 -24.97 1.07
N PHE A 546 24.62 -25.70 1.71
CA PHE A 546 24.75 -25.66 3.18
C PHE A 546 25.00 -24.24 3.70
N PHE A 547 25.96 -23.50 3.13
CA PHE A 547 26.19 -22.08 3.42
C PHE A 547 24.91 -21.20 3.36
N GLU A 548 24.09 -21.30 2.30
CA GLU A 548 22.84 -20.54 2.20
C GLU A 548 21.85 -20.90 3.31
N PHE A 549 21.75 -22.18 3.63
CA PHE A 549 20.86 -22.70 4.67
C PHE A 549 21.28 -22.21 6.06
N ILE A 550 22.58 -22.29 6.38
CA ILE A 550 23.16 -21.85 7.65
C ILE A 550 23.02 -20.33 7.80
N ASN A 551 23.33 -19.55 6.76
CA ASN A 551 23.19 -18.09 6.80
C ASN A 551 21.73 -17.66 7.03
N ARG A 552 20.77 -18.32 6.37
CA ARG A 552 19.33 -18.02 6.53
C ARG A 552 18.77 -18.47 7.89
N PHE A 553 19.14 -19.67 8.35
CA PHE A 553 18.48 -20.36 9.47
C PHE A 553 19.34 -20.56 10.72
N GLY A 554 20.61 -20.16 10.74
CA GLY A 554 21.50 -20.29 11.90
C GLY A 554 20.96 -19.60 13.17
N LEU A 555 20.22 -18.49 13.00
CA LEU A 555 19.44 -17.83 14.07
C LEU A 555 18.53 -18.79 14.86
N LEU A 556 18.02 -19.85 14.21
CA LEU A 556 17.13 -20.83 14.83
C LEU A 556 17.85 -21.75 15.81
N ALA A 557 19.16 -21.92 15.69
CA ALA A 557 20.01 -22.71 16.57
C ALA A 557 21.43 -22.10 16.68
N PRO A 558 21.63 -21.04 17.50
CA PRO A 558 22.93 -20.38 17.66
C PRO A 558 24.07 -21.33 18.06
N GLU A 559 23.78 -22.31 18.92
CA GLU A 559 24.69 -23.40 19.31
C GLU A 559 25.27 -24.22 18.14
N ALA A 560 24.60 -24.22 16.98
CA ALA A 560 25.09 -24.88 15.76
C ALA A 560 26.07 -24.02 14.95
N LEU A 561 26.18 -22.72 15.28
CA LEU A 561 27.16 -21.77 14.73
C LEU A 561 28.39 -21.59 15.64
N GLU A 562 28.23 -21.79 16.96
CA GLU A 562 29.27 -21.52 17.96
C GLU A 562 30.38 -22.59 18.01
N GLY A 563 30.02 -23.86 17.79
CA GLY A 563 31.02 -24.89 17.54
C GLY A 563 31.45 -24.86 16.08
N ASN A 564 32.76 -24.94 15.84
CA ASN A 564 33.39 -24.91 14.51
C ASN A 564 33.13 -26.22 13.74
N TYR A 565 31.86 -26.50 13.45
CA TYR A 565 31.39 -27.73 12.82
C TYR A 565 31.43 -27.61 11.30
N ASP A 566 31.64 -28.76 10.63
CA ASP A 566 31.38 -28.89 9.19
C ASP A 566 29.95 -28.45 8.85
N GLU A 567 29.77 -27.77 7.72
CA GLU A 567 28.51 -27.15 7.31
C GLU A 567 27.37 -28.19 7.26
N LYS A 568 27.69 -29.43 6.88
CA LYS A 568 26.77 -30.57 6.86
C LYS A 568 26.22 -30.89 8.26
N VAL A 569 27.07 -30.84 9.28
CA VAL A 569 26.73 -31.10 10.69
C VAL A 569 25.93 -29.93 11.29
N ALA A 570 26.33 -28.68 10.98
CA ALA A 570 25.60 -27.49 11.40
C ALA A 570 24.15 -27.48 10.84
N CYS A 571 23.97 -27.78 9.54
CA CYS A 571 22.66 -27.94 8.92
C CYS A 571 21.81 -28.99 9.64
N LYS A 572 22.38 -30.18 9.93
CA LYS A 572 21.69 -31.26 10.63
C LYS A 572 21.20 -30.82 12.02
N ARG A 573 22.08 -30.19 12.83
CA ARG A 573 21.73 -29.68 14.16
C ARG A 573 20.61 -28.65 14.15
N ILE A 574 20.58 -27.74 13.17
CA ILE A 574 19.50 -26.76 13.02
C ILE A 574 18.15 -27.47 12.81
N MET A 575 18.11 -28.51 11.97
CA MET A 575 16.89 -29.26 11.67
C MET A 575 16.45 -30.16 12.82
N ASP A 576 17.38 -30.90 13.43
CA ASP A 576 17.15 -31.77 14.60
C ASP A 576 16.59 -30.95 15.78
N LYS A 577 17.18 -29.79 16.09
CA LYS A 577 16.70 -28.89 17.16
C LYS A 577 15.29 -28.33 16.91
N LYS A 578 14.84 -28.29 15.66
CA LYS A 578 13.47 -27.88 15.31
C LYS A 578 12.50 -29.06 15.15
N GLY A 579 12.98 -30.30 15.24
CA GLY A 579 12.15 -31.50 15.16
C GLY A 579 11.58 -31.77 13.78
N LEU A 580 12.22 -31.25 12.72
CA LEU A 580 11.83 -31.53 11.34
C LEU A 580 12.07 -33.01 11.03
N LYS A 581 11.11 -33.67 10.37
CA LYS A 581 11.18 -35.10 10.03
C LYS A 581 11.19 -35.28 8.51
N GLY A 582 11.95 -36.25 8.01
CA GLY A 582 11.96 -36.60 6.58
C GLY A 582 12.68 -35.60 5.66
N PHE A 583 13.56 -34.75 6.20
CA PHE A 583 14.57 -34.03 5.41
C PHE A 583 15.70 -34.98 4.99
N GLN A 584 16.49 -34.61 3.98
CA GLN A 584 17.69 -35.33 3.56
C GLN A 584 18.89 -34.38 3.43
N ILE A 585 20.10 -34.91 3.57
CA ILE A 585 21.34 -34.13 3.51
C ILE A 585 22.31 -34.77 2.51
N GLY A 586 22.45 -34.13 1.34
CA GLY A 586 23.29 -34.59 0.24
C GLY A 586 24.79 -34.36 0.47
N LYS A 587 25.54 -34.21 -0.62
CA LYS A 587 26.98 -33.87 -0.61
C LYS A 587 27.22 -32.37 -0.50
N THR A 588 26.38 -31.55 -1.12
CA THR A 588 26.55 -30.10 -1.21
C THR A 588 25.31 -29.31 -0.76
N LYS A 589 24.15 -29.96 -0.68
CA LYS A 589 22.86 -29.31 -0.41
C LYS A 589 22.02 -30.03 0.66
N VAL A 590 21.18 -29.25 1.35
CA VAL A 590 20.05 -29.72 2.15
C VAL A 590 18.83 -29.90 1.24
N PHE A 591 18.10 -30.99 1.44
CA PHE A 591 16.89 -31.36 0.70
C PHE A 591 15.69 -31.43 1.64
N LEU A 592 14.68 -30.60 1.37
CA LEU A 592 13.48 -30.45 2.20
C LEU A 592 12.22 -30.86 1.44
N ARG A 593 11.27 -31.47 2.16
CA ARG A 593 9.92 -31.80 1.66
C ARG A 593 9.07 -30.54 1.48
N ALA A 594 7.97 -30.67 0.73
CA ALA A 594 6.97 -29.61 0.58
C ALA A 594 6.51 -29.07 1.96
N GLY A 595 6.33 -27.74 2.07
CA GLY A 595 5.91 -27.07 3.31
C GLY A 595 7.02 -26.81 4.34
N GLN A 596 8.06 -27.64 4.43
CA GLN A 596 9.10 -27.52 5.48
C GLN A 596 9.88 -26.20 5.45
N MET A 597 10.13 -25.65 4.26
CA MET A 597 10.75 -24.33 4.11
C MET A 597 9.85 -23.22 4.67
N ALA A 598 8.53 -23.30 4.45
CA ALA A 598 7.57 -22.33 5.00
C ALA A 598 7.47 -22.44 6.53
N GLU A 599 7.57 -23.65 7.09
CA GLU A 599 7.64 -23.89 8.53
C GLU A 599 8.92 -23.28 9.15
N LEU A 600 10.07 -23.47 8.52
CA LEU A 600 11.34 -22.85 8.92
C LEU A 600 11.29 -21.32 8.85
N ASP A 601 10.75 -20.75 7.77
CA ASP A 601 10.60 -19.31 7.61
C ASP A 601 9.57 -18.71 8.60
N ALA A 602 8.50 -19.44 8.95
CA ALA A 602 7.55 -19.02 9.98
C ALA A 602 8.22 -18.95 11.36
N ARG A 603 8.93 -20.01 11.76
CA ARG A 603 9.71 -20.04 13.03
C ARG A 603 10.81 -18.97 13.05
N ARG A 604 11.47 -18.71 11.91
CA ARG A 604 12.46 -17.62 11.76
C ARG A 604 11.84 -16.24 11.94
N SER A 605 10.67 -16.03 11.34
CA SER A 605 9.90 -14.79 11.46
C SER A 605 9.44 -14.54 12.89
N GLU A 606 9.08 -15.59 13.65
CA GLU A 606 8.74 -15.48 15.06
C GLU A 606 9.93 -14.98 15.91
N VAL A 607 11.11 -15.60 15.76
CA VAL A 607 12.33 -15.19 16.49
C VAL A 607 12.72 -13.74 16.15
N LEU A 608 12.69 -13.37 14.87
CA LEU A 608 12.97 -12.00 14.42
C LEU A 608 11.95 -11.00 14.97
N ASN A 609 10.66 -11.32 14.94
CA ASN A 609 9.60 -10.47 15.50
C ASN A 609 9.76 -10.29 17.01
N ASN A 610 10.16 -11.32 17.75
CA ASN A 610 10.39 -11.21 19.19
C ASN A 610 11.63 -10.39 19.52
N ALA A 611 12.73 -10.53 18.76
CA ALA A 611 13.89 -9.65 18.85
C ALA A 611 13.54 -8.18 18.53
N ALA A 612 12.79 -7.94 17.46
CA ALA A 612 12.32 -6.62 17.08
C ALA A 612 11.46 -5.96 18.17
N LYS A 613 10.50 -6.71 18.77
CA LYS A 613 9.69 -6.24 19.91
C LYS A 613 10.56 -5.83 21.11
N ILE A 614 11.63 -6.56 21.42
CA ILE A 614 12.54 -6.24 22.53
C ILE A 614 13.29 -4.93 22.24
N ILE A 615 13.86 -4.79 21.04
CA ILE A 615 14.57 -3.58 20.61
C ILE A 615 13.64 -2.38 20.62
N GLN A 616 12.48 -2.49 19.96
CA GLN A 616 11.45 -1.44 19.92
C GLN A 616 11.02 -1.03 21.33
N ARG A 617 10.69 -1.98 22.21
CA ARG A 617 10.34 -1.70 23.61
C ARG A 617 11.44 -0.92 24.32
N ARG A 618 12.71 -1.31 24.19
CA ARG A 618 13.84 -0.68 24.88
C ARG A 618 14.14 0.73 24.33
N VAL A 619 14.05 0.92 23.02
CA VAL A 619 14.17 2.23 22.35
C VAL A 619 13.03 3.16 22.75
N LEU A 620 11.77 2.72 22.67
CA LEU A 620 10.59 3.49 23.09
C LEU A 620 10.66 3.88 24.57
N THR A 621 11.10 2.94 25.43
CA THR A 621 11.33 3.22 26.86
C THR A 621 12.41 4.29 27.05
N HIS A 622 13.53 4.21 26.32
CA HIS A 622 14.61 5.20 26.40
C HIS A 622 14.15 6.58 25.94
N VAL A 623 13.48 6.68 24.78
CA VAL A 623 12.94 7.94 24.24
C VAL A 623 11.91 8.56 25.20
N THR A 624 10.99 7.75 25.73
CA THR A 624 9.98 8.20 26.68
C THR A 624 10.60 8.66 28.00
N ARG A 625 11.59 7.93 28.53
CA ARG A 625 12.34 8.32 29.73
C ARG A 625 13.13 9.63 29.52
N LYS A 626 13.74 9.83 28.35
CA LYS A 626 14.44 11.08 28.00
C LYS A 626 13.47 12.27 27.96
N ARG A 627 12.29 12.09 27.34
CA ARG A 627 11.19 13.09 27.35
C ARG A 627 10.71 13.39 28.78
N PHE A 628 10.40 12.36 29.57
CA PHE A 628 9.95 12.51 30.95
C PHE A 628 10.97 13.24 31.83
N ILE A 629 12.27 12.91 31.75
CA ILE A 629 13.32 13.60 32.50
C ILE A 629 13.40 15.07 32.09
N SER A 630 13.29 15.38 30.80
CA SER A 630 13.30 16.78 30.32
C SER A 630 12.09 17.56 30.82
N LEU A 631 10.90 16.96 30.77
CA LEU A 631 9.66 17.58 31.24
C LEU A 631 9.69 17.76 32.77
N ARG A 632 10.20 16.78 33.52
CA ARG A 632 10.40 16.89 34.98
C ARG A 632 11.36 18.02 35.34
N LYS A 633 12.45 18.22 34.59
CA LYS A 633 13.36 19.36 34.78
C LYS A 633 12.65 20.69 34.57
N ALA A 634 11.88 20.83 33.49
CA ALA A 634 11.09 22.05 33.22
C ALA A 634 10.06 22.34 34.33
N VAL A 635 9.31 21.32 34.75
CA VAL A 635 8.33 21.44 35.85
C VAL A 635 8.99 21.84 37.17
N ILE A 636 10.16 21.28 37.52
CA ILE A 636 10.90 21.68 38.72
C ILE A 636 11.31 23.17 38.66
N VAL A 637 11.75 23.67 37.51
CA VAL A 637 12.07 25.10 37.32
C VAL A 637 10.82 25.97 37.49
N MET A 638 9.69 25.60 36.87
CA MET A 638 8.43 26.34 37.05
C MET A 638 7.97 26.32 38.51
N GLN A 639 8.03 25.18 39.19
CA GLN A 639 7.70 25.06 40.61
C GLN A 639 8.61 25.91 41.50
N ALA A 640 9.90 26.01 41.18
CA ALA A 640 10.83 26.89 41.90
C ALA A 640 10.48 28.37 41.71
N LEU A 641 10.13 28.79 40.49
CA LEU A 641 9.68 30.16 40.20
C LEU A 641 8.39 30.50 40.95
N CYS A 642 7.36 29.66 40.88
CA CYS A 642 6.09 29.90 41.61
C CYS A 642 6.29 29.98 43.13
N ARG A 643 7.15 29.12 43.71
CA ARG A 643 7.50 29.18 45.14
C ARG A 643 8.26 30.46 45.50
N GLY A 644 9.12 30.95 44.60
CA GLY A 644 9.84 32.21 44.75
C GLY A 644 8.91 33.43 44.75
N ASP A 645 7.88 33.43 43.88
CA ASP A 645 6.94 34.54 43.75
C ASP A 645 5.99 34.67 44.96
N SER A 646 5.56 33.54 45.53
CA SER A 646 4.88 33.52 46.84
C SER A 646 5.76 34.15 47.95
N PHE A 647 7.05 33.81 47.98
CA PHE A 647 8.00 34.37 48.95
C PHE A 647 8.28 35.86 48.73
N SER A 648 8.26 36.32 47.47
CA SER A 648 8.37 37.74 47.09
C SER A 648 7.19 38.56 47.64
N SER A 649 5.98 38.01 47.51
CA SER A 649 4.74 38.62 48.02
C SER A 649 4.76 38.78 49.54
N ASP A 650 5.17 37.73 50.28
CA ASP A 650 5.33 37.79 51.74
C ASP A 650 6.40 38.81 52.18
N ASN A 651 7.51 38.93 51.44
CA ASN A 651 8.54 39.91 51.72
C ASN A 651 8.07 41.35 51.45
N GLN A 652 7.27 41.60 50.40
CA GLN A 652 6.64 42.91 50.22
C GLN A 652 5.67 43.25 51.37
N ALA A 653 4.85 42.29 51.81
CA ALA A 653 3.94 42.49 52.94
C ALA A 653 4.71 42.83 54.24
N ARG A 654 5.77 42.06 54.55
CA ARG A 654 6.66 42.31 55.69
C ARG A 654 7.34 43.67 55.62
N TRP A 655 7.86 44.08 54.45
CA TRP A 655 8.51 45.38 54.27
C TRP A 655 7.53 46.55 54.44
N ARG A 656 6.32 46.46 53.86
CA ARG A 656 5.27 47.48 54.05
C ARG A 656 4.88 47.62 55.53
N CYS A 657 4.73 46.50 56.23
CA CYS A 657 4.42 46.48 57.66
C CYS A 657 5.56 47.08 58.51
N HIS A 658 6.82 46.73 58.24
CA HIS A 658 7.98 47.32 58.91
C HIS A 658 8.08 48.83 58.69
N ARG A 659 7.87 49.31 57.45
CA ARG A 659 7.89 50.75 57.11
C ARG A 659 6.83 51.53 57.88
N ALA A 660 5.61 51.01 57.94
CA ALA A 660 4.51 51.61 58.71
C ALA A 660 4.81 51.64 60.22
N ALA A 661 5.28 50.51 60.78
CA ALA A 661 5.64 50.42 62.19
C ALA A 661 6.81 51.35 62.58
N PHE A 662 7.81 51.50 61.72
CA PHE A 662 8.93 52.42 61.91
C PHE A 662 8.45 53.88 61.91
N TYR A 663 7.62 54.26 60.93
CA TYR A 663 7.05 55.61 60.84
C TYR A 663 6.21 55.94 62.08
N TYR A 664 5.31 55.05 62.49
CA TYR A 664 4.50 55.21 63.70
C TYR A 664 5.36 55.31 64.97
N LYS A 665 6.40 54.48 65.13
CA LYS A 665 7.34 54.58 66.26
C LYS A 665 8.11 55.91 66.28
N ARG A 666 8.50 56.43 65.12
CA ARG A 666 9.18 57.74 64.99
C ARG A 666 8.23 58.88 65.39
N LEU A 667 6.98 58.84 64.92
CA LEU A 667 5.96 59.83 65.23
C LEU A 667 5.58 59.81 66.72
N LYS A 668 5.39 58.61 67.30
CA LYS A 668 5.18 58.41 68.75
C LYS A 668 6.34 58.94 69.60
N ARG A 669 7.60 58.70 69.21
CA ARG A 669 8.78 59.28 69.89
C ARG A 669 8.76 60.82 69.82
N GLY A 670 8.50 61.40 68.65
CA GLY A 670 8.41 62.86 68.48
C GLY A 670 7.29 63.49 69.34
N ALA A 671 6.12 62.85 69.39
CA ALA A 671 5.01 63.27 70.23
C ALA A 671 5.37 63.21 71.74
N ILE A 672 5.97 62.11 72.21
CA ILE A 672 6.38 61.95 73.62
C ILE A 672 7.44 62.99 74.00
N VAL A 673 8.45 63.25 73.15
CA VAL A 673 9.47 64.29 73.39
C VAL A 673 8.83 65.69 73.45
N SER A 674 7.84 65.96 72.61
CA SER A 674 7.12 67.25 72.62
C SER A 674 6.26 67.41 73.87
N GLN A 675 5.50 66.37 74.24
CA GLN A 675 4.68 66.34 75.45
C GLN A 675 5.51 66.44 76.74
N THR A 676 6.64 65.75 76.83
CA THR A 676 7.54 65.82 78.01
C THR A 676 8.21 67.18 78.12
N ARG A 677 8.68 67.77 77.01
CA ARG A 677 9.18 69.16 77.00
C ARG A 677 8.10 70.16 77.42
N TRP A 678 6.85 69.97 76.97
CA TRP A 678 5.72 70.82 77.36
C TRP A 678 5.39 70.68 78.86
N ARG A 679 5.20 69.47 79.37
CA ARG A 679 4.99 69.20 80.80
C ARG A 679 6.10 69.79 81.66
N GLY A 680 7.37 69.63 81.26
CA GLY A 680 8.50 70.25 81.93
C GLY A 680 8.55 71.79 81.83
N LYS A 681 7.96 72.39 80.79
CA LYS A 681 7.79 73.86 80.69
C LYS A 681 6.70 74.35 81.66
N VAL A 682 5.58 73.63 81.76
CA VAL A 682 4.48 73.91 82.70
C VAL A 682 4.97 73.81 84.15
N ALA A 683 5.57 72.69 84.54
CA ALA A 683 6.09 72.49 85.91
C ALA A 683 7.15 73.55 86.30
N ARG A 684 7.99 74.01 85.36
CA ARG A 684 8.92 75.13 85.60
C ARG A 684 8.24 76.50 85.71
N LYS A 685 7.05 76.68 85.12
CA LYS A 685 6.22 77.89 85.32
C LYS A 685 5.58 77.87 86.72
N GLU A 686 5.06 76.73 87.16
CA GLU A 686 4.52 76.53 88.50
C GLU A 686 5.59 76.69 89.58
N LEU A 687 6.77 76.06 89.42
CA LEU A 687 7.89 76.23 90.36
C LEU A 687 8.37 77.68 90.45
N ARG A 688 8.28 78.47 89.37
CA ARG A 688 8.56 79.92 89.43
C ARG A 688 7.51 80.67 90.24
N LYS A 689 6.22 80.31 90.12
CA LYS A 689 5.12 80.90 90.90
C LYS A 689 5.30 80.59 92.40
N LEU A 690 5.48 79.32 92.74
CA LEU A 690 5.75 78.87 94.12
C LEU A 690 7.01 79.52 94.73
N LYS A 691 8.05 79.78 93.92
CA LYS A 691 9.26 80.50 94.39
C LYS A 691 9.06 82.01 94.61
N MET A 692 8.05 82.63 94.00
CA MET A 692 7.65 84.01 94.30
C MET A 692 6.86 84.05 95.61
N GLU A 693 5.87 83.17 95.75
CA GLU A 693 5.04 83.00 96.96
C GLU A 693 5.91 82.65 98.20
N ALA A 694 6.98 81.85 98.01
CA ALA A 694 7.97 81.54 99.04
C ALA A 694 8.89 82.72 99.43
N ARG A 695 9.00 83.76 98.61
CA ARG A 695 9.78 84.98 98.94
C ARG A 695 8.94 85.99 99.72
N GLU A 696 7.66 86.14 99.36
CA GLU A 696 6.70 86.99 100.09
C GLU A 696 6.49 86.49 101.53
N THR A 697 6.38 85.17 101.71
CA THR A 697 6.28 84.53 103.04
C THR A 697 7.57 84.64 103.86
N GLY A 698 8.75 84.77 103.23
CA GLY A 698 10.02 85.07 103.91
C GLY A 698 10.04 86.47 104.51
N ALA A 699 9.67 87.49 103.73
CA ALA A 699 9.63 88.88 104.17
C ALA A 699 8.63 89.11 105.34
N LEU A 700 7.47 88.45 105.30
CA LEU A 700 6.50 88.47 106.41
C LEU A 700 7.06 87.91 107.73
N LYS A 701 7.95 86.92 107.67
CA LYS A 701 8.55 86.29 108.85
C LYS A 701 9.61 87.20 109.50
N GLU A 702 10.39 87.94 108.70
CA GLU A 702 11.33 88.94 109.21
C GLU A 702 10.60 90.14 109.84
N ALA A 703 9.49 90.58 109.25
CA ALA A 703 8.65 91.63 109.83
C ALA A 703 8.09 91.25 111.21
N LYS A 704 7.59 90.01 111.37
CA LYS A 704 7.08 89.48 112.65
C LYS A 704 8.15 89.51 113.76
N ASN A 705 9.33 88.96 113.49
CA ASN A 705 10.43 88.92 114.47
C ASN A 705 10.91 90.32 114.90
N LYS A 706 10.73 91.33 114.03
CA LYS A 706 11.09 92.73 114.33
C LYS A 706 10.06 93.41 115.25
N LEU A 707 8.78 93.09 115.06
CA LEU A 707 7.69 93.52 115.94
C LEU A 707 7.77 92.87 117.33
N GLU A 708 8.09 91.58 117.42
CA GLU A 708 8.22 90.88 118.71
C GLU A 708 9.28 91.53 119.61
N LYS A 709 10.44 91.92 119.05
CA LYS A 709 11.48 92.66 119.80
C LYS A 709 11.03 94.06 120.27
N GLN A 710 10.22 94.76 119.47
CA GLN A 710 9.70 96.07 119.87
C GLN A 710 8.69 95.96 121.02
N VAL A 711 7.90 94.87 121.07
CA VAL A 711 6.99 94.59 122.18
C VAL A 711 7.76 94.31 123.48
N GLU A 712 8.84 93.52 123.43
CA GLU A 712 9.68 93.28 124.62
C GLU A 712 10.29 94.58 125.18
N GLU A 713 10.83 95.45 124.31
CA GLU A 713 11.41 96.73 124.73
C GLU A 713 10.37 97.69 125.36
N LEU A 714 9.19 97.80 124.74
CA LEU A 714 8.10 98.63 125.27
C LEU A 714 7.54 98.11 126.60
N THR A 715 7.50 96.78 126.78
CA THR A 715 7.05 96.16 128.04
C THR A 715 8.00 96.47 129.19
N TRP A 716 9.31 96.50 128.93
CA TRP A 716 10.32 96.90 129.92
C TRP A 716 10.20 98.38 130.32
N ARG A 717 10.02 99.28 129.35
CA ARG A 717 9.82 100.73 129.62
C ARG A 717 8.58 100.98 130.48
N LEU A 718 7.48 100.27 130.22
CA LEU A 718 6.23 100.39 131.00
C LEU A 718 6.40 99.94 132.47
N GLN A 719 7.25 98.95 132.75
CA GLN A 719 7.57 98.50 134.11
C GLN A 719 8.50 99.46 134.86
N LEU A 720 9.28 100.27 134.15
CA LEU A 720 10.12 101.32 134.72
C LEU A 720 9.29 102.56 135.09
N GLU A 721 8.39 102.99 134.19
CA GLU A 721 7.51 104.15 134.43
C GLU A 721 6.54 103.93 135.61
N LYS A 722 6.03 102.70 135.79
CA LYS A 722 5.18 102.35 136.94
C LYS A 722 5.87 102.51 138.30
N ARG A 723 7.20 102.28 138.38
CA ARG A 723 7.98 102.52 139.60
C ARG A 723 8.19 104.02 139.86
N MET A 724 8.47 104.80 138.82
CA MET A 724 8.61 106.26 138.99
C MET A 724 7.32 106.95 139.44
N ARG A 725 6.13 106.40 139.11
CA ARG A 725 4.86 106.96 139.60
C ARG A 725 4.60 106.70 141.08
N THR A 726 4.96 105.53 141.63
CA THR A 726 4.77 105.25 143.06
C THR A 726 5.60 106.21 143.92
N ASP A 727 6.85 106.47 143.51
CA ASP A 727 7.78 107.32 144.25
C ASP A 727 7.34 108.81 144.22
N ILE A 728 6.62 109.23 143.18
CA ILE A 728 6.04 110.59 143.05
C ILE A 728 4.79 110.77 143.93
N GLU A 729 3.95 109.74 144.07
CA GLU A 729 2.74 109.82 144.90
C GLU A 729 3.07 109.94 146.39
N GLU A 730 4.11 109.24 146.87
CA GLU A 730 4.62 109.36 148.24
C GLU A 730 5.19 110.76 148.54
N ALA A 731 5.86 111.38 147.56
CA ALA A 731 6.38 112.74 147.70
C ALA A 731 5.27 113.81 147.86
N LYS A 732 4.15 113.69 147.12
CA LYS A 732 3.03 114.64 147.21
C LYS A 732 2.36 114.67 148.59
N VAL A 733 2.17 113.49 149.22
CA VAL A 733 1.54 113.39 150.55
C VAL A 733 2.34 114.17 151.60
N HIS A 734 3.66 114.26 151.43
CA HIS A 734 4.57 114.98 152.31
C HIS A 734 4.56 116.52 152.13
N GLU A 735 4.06 117.04 151.00
CA GLU A 735 3.84 118.48 150.82
C GLU A 735 2.46 118.92 151.35
N THR A 736 1.42 118.10 151.21
CA THR A 736 0.06 118.45 151.68
C THR A 736 -0.01 118.71 153.20
N THR A 737 0.80 118.01 153.99
CA THR A 737 0.88 118.21 155.46
C THR A 737 1.59 119.50 155.87
N LYS A 738 2.42 120.10 155.00
CA LYS A 738 3.02 121.43 155.22
C LYS A 738 2.04 122.57 154.95
N PHE A 739 1.16 122.44 153.96
CA PHE A 739 0.21 123.51 153.64
C PHE A 739 -0.90 123.68 154.69
N GLN A 740 -1.29 122.60 155.37
CA GLN A 740 -2.32 122.66 156.41
C GLN A 740 -1.85 123.39 157.68
N THR A 741 -0.57 123.25 158.06
CA THR A 741 0.01 123.96 159.21
C THR A 741 0.17 125.47 158.95
N SER A 742 0.30 125.92 157.69
CA SER A 742 0.30 127.36 157.36
C SER A 742 -1.09 128.02 157.38
N LEU A 743 -2.18 127.22 157.33
CA LEU A 743 -3.55 127.73 157.32
C LEU A 743 -4.03 128.13 158.72
N GLU A 744 -3.56 127.43 159.76
CA GLU A 744 -3.82 127.75 161.18
C GLU A 744 -3.18 129.10 161.60
N GLU A 745 -2.07 129.51 160.96
CA GLU A 745 -1.44 130.82 161.22
C GLU A 745 -2.21 132.01 160.63
N LEU A 746 -3.00 131.82 159.56
CA LEU A 746 -3.74 132.90 158.92
C LEU A 746 -5.09 133.19 159.60
N GLN A 747 -5.79 132.17 160.10
CA GLN A 747 -7.06 132.38 160.80
C GLN A 747 -6.90 133.15 162.11
N LYS A 748 -5.76 132.99 162.79
CA LYS A 748 -5.41 133.74 164.01
C LYS A 748 -5.27 135.26 163.79
N LYS A 749 -5.05 135.71 162.55
CA LYS A 749 -5.05 137.15 162.19
C LYS A 749 -6.44 137.72 161.92
N LEU A 750 -7.48 136.88 161.83
CA LEU A 750 -8.85 137.32 161.55
C LEU A 750 -9.62 137.70 162.83
N GLU A 751 -9.21 137.19 164.00
CA GLU A 751 -9.79 137.58 165.30
C GLU A 751 -9.55 139.07 165.63
N GLU A 752 -8.44 139.65 165.17
CA GLU A 752 -8.01 141.00 165.56
C GLU A 752 -8.75 142.14 164.85
N ALA A 753 -9.37 141.89 163.68
CA ALA A 753 -10.03 142.93 162.88
C ALA A 753 -11.47 143.24 163.35
N ASN A 754 -12.27 142.21 163.63
CA ASN A 754 -13.70 142.38 163.91
C ASN A 754 -13.99 143.00 165.30
N ALA A 755 -13.04 142.95 166.22
CA ALA A 755 -13.12 143.65 167.51
C ALA A 755 -13.18 145.18 167.38
N SER A 756 -12.80 145.76 166.23
CA SER A 756 -12.91 147.20 165.97
C SER A 756 -14.33 147.66 165.61
N ILE A 757 -15.15 146.80 165.01
CA ILE A 757 -16.49 147.13 164.48
C ILE A 757 -17.53 147.26 165.61
N ALA A 758 -17.24 146.74 166.80
CA ALA A 758 -18.11 146.80 167.97
C ALA A 758 -18.33 148.20 168.57
N LYS A 759 -17.76 149.28 167.99
CA LYS A 759 -17.82 150.65 168.56
C LYS A 759 -18.62 151.69 167.76
N GLU A 760 -18.98 151.45 166.50
CA GLU A 760 -19.63 152.50 165.69
C GLU A 760 -21.17 152.42 165.64
N ARG A 761 -21.80 151.26 165.89
CA ARG A 761 -23.28 151.14 165.82
C ARG A 761 -24.04 151.47 167.10
N GLU A 762 -23.37 151.56 168.25
CA GLU A 762 -24.01 151.94 169.53
C GLU A 762 -24.46 153.41 169.56
N VAL A 763 -23.97 154.24 168.61
CA VAL A 763 -24.32 155.66 168.45
C VAL A 763 -25.52 155.86 167.49
N ALA A 764 -25.86 154.87 166.66
CA ALA A 764 -27.01 154.90 165.75
C ALA A 764 -28.35 154.51 166.45
N LYS A 765 -28.55 155.00 167.68
CA LYS A 765 -29.51 154.45 168.65
C LYS A 765 -30.88 155.14 168.70
N GLN A 766 -31.05 156.33 168.11
CA GLN A 766 -31.99 157.33 168.63
C GLN A 766 -32.82 158.14 167.61
N ALA A 767 -33.14 157.58 166.43
CA ALA A 767 -34.13 158.20 165.53
C ALA A 767 -34.92 157.16 164.70
N ILE A 768 -36.21 157.44 164.49
CA ILE A 768 -37.17 156.71 163.62
C ILE A 768 -37.73 155.38 164.22
N GLU A 769 -38.21 155.48 165.47
CA GLU A 769 -39.56 154.95 165.78
C GLU A 769 -40.59 155.89 165.12
N GLU A 770 -41.42 155.42 164.17
CA GLU A 770 -42.78 155.91 163.83
C GLU A 770 -43.32 155.30 162.50
N ALA A 771 -43.62 153.98 162.48
CA ALA A 771 -44.51 153.37 161.48
C ALA A 771 -44.95 151.94 161.91
N PRO A 772 -46.24 151.68 162.19
CA PRO A 772 -46.76 150.36 162.59
C PRO A 772 -47.59 149.70 161.47
N PRO A 773 -48.20 148.51 161.67
CA PRO A 773 -47.66 147.27 162.24
C PRO A 773 -47.99 146.04 161.32
N VAL A 774 -47.90 144.80 161.86
CA VAL A 774 -48.87 143.70 161.59
C VAL A 774 -48.77 142.86 160.28
N VAL A 775 -48.67 141.52 160.43
CA VAL A 775 -49.29 140.44 159.58
C VAL A 775 -48.69 140.22 158.16
N LYS A 776 -48.72 139.06 157.48
CA LYS A 776 -48.85 137.59 157.80
C LYS A 776 -48.45 136.79 156.53
N GLU A 777 -48.20 135.48 156.72
CA GLU A 777 -48.51 134.34 155.84
C GLU A 777 -48.12 134.32 154.32
N THR A 778 -47.79 133.10 153.88
CA THR A 778 -47.97 132.53 152.52
C THR A 778 -47.07 132.92 151.32
N GLN A 779 -46.43 131.87 150.79
CA GLN A 779 -46.33 131.47 149.36
C GLN A 779 -45.46 132.22 148.31
N VAL A 780 -44.81 131.38 147.48
CA VAL A 780 -44.60 131.47 146.00
C VAL A 780 -43.30 132.08 145.39
N LEU A 781 -42.54 131.15 144.78
CA LEU A 781 -41.85 131.08 143.46
C LEU A 781 -41.01 132.22 142.82
N VAL A 782 -39.75 131.85 142.45
CA VAL A 782 -39.11 131.70 141.10
C VAL A 782 -39.04 132.89 140.08
N GLU A 783 -38.06 132.74 139.15
CA GLU A 783 -37.85 133.36 137.82
C GLU A 783 -36.78 134.48 137.71
N ASP A 784 -35.95 134.57 136.65
CA ASP A 784 -35.38 133.51 135.77
C ASP A 784 -34.14 134.03 134.97
N THR A 785 -33.47 133.12 134.25
CA THR A 785 -32.61 133.20 133.02
C THR A 785 -32.01 134.51 132.39
N GLU A 786 -31.09 134.31 131.43
CA GLU A 786 -30.53 135.28 130.43
C GLU A 786 -29.33 136.21 130.76
N LYS A 787 -28.17 135.63 131.12
CA LYS A 787 -26.89 135.95 130.39
C LYS A 787 -25.78 134.90 130.44
N ILE A 788 -26.09 133.71 130.95
CA ILE A 788 -25.37 132.47 130.61
C ILE A 788 -25.51 132.13 129.10
N ASP A 789 -26.44 132.74 128.38
CA ASP A 789 -26.77 132.45 126.97
C ASP A 789 -26.50 133.59 125.96
N SER A 790 -25.45 134.41 126.11
CA SER A 790 -25.10 135.40 125.06
C SER A 790 -23.63 135.48 124.60
N LEU A 791 -22.71 134.67 125.13
CA LEU A 791 -21.38 134.46 124.52
C LEU A 791 -20.89 133.00 124.50
N ASN A 792 -21.80 132.03 124.66
CA ASN A 792 -21.67 130.71 123.99
C ASN A 792 -21.85 130.85 122.46
N VAL A 793 -21.19 131.86 121.84
CA VAL A 793 -21.30 132.21 120.40
C VAL A 793 -19.93 132.26 119.73
N GLU A 794 -18.85 132.64 120.44
CA GLU A 794 -17.47 132.44 119.91
C GLU A 794 -16.95 131.02 120.12
N ILE A 795 -17.58 130.22 120.98
CA ILE A 795 -17.30 128.78 121.13
C ILE A 795 -17.92 127.91 120.01
N ASP A 796 -18.75 128.47 119.09
CA ASP A 796 -19.45 127.63 118.10
C ASP A 796 -19.63 128.21 116.66
N ASN A 797 -18.95 129.29 116.24
CA ASN A 797 -19.19 129.83 114.87
C ASN A 797 -18.04 130.46 114.06
N LEU A 798 -16.77 130.27 114.44
CA LEU A 798 -15.71 130.11 113.43
C LEU A 798 -14.97 128.78 113.69
N LYS A 799 -15.39 127.69 113.06
CA LYS A 799 -15.19 127.37 111.61
C LYS A 799 -13.70 127.34 111.27
N VAL A 800 -13.18 126.18 110.87
CA VAL A 800 -13.33 125.60 109.51
C VAL A 800 -12.68 126.51 108.47
N SER A 801 -11.97 125.87 107.53
CA SER A 801 -10.97 126.45 106.62
C SER A 801 -9.60 126.60 107.29
N ILE A 802 -8.48 126.36 106.61
CA ILE A 802 -8.21 126.28 105.16
C ILE A 802 -7.35 125.00 104.95
N GLU A 803 -7.68 124.01 104.09
CA GLU A 803 -7.44 123.92 102.61
C GLU A 803 -6.00 124.36 102.17
N PRO A 804 -5.58 124.34 100.87
CA PRO A 804 -6.10 123.66 99.67
C PRO A 804 -5.04 122.92 98.77
N GLN A 805 -5.53 122.06 97.85
CA GLN A 805 -5.22 121.91 96.38
C GLN A 805 -3.75 121.76 95.84
N GLY A 806 -3.47 121.26 94.62
CA GLY A 806 -4.28 120.57 93.57
C GLY A 806 -3.69 120.64 92.13
N LYS A 807 -4.19 119.76 91.21
CA LYS A 807 -4.31 119.92 89.71
C LYS A 807 -3.04 119.97 88.79
N ASP A 808 -3.05 119.73 87.46
CA ASP A 808 -4.10 119.34 86.46
C ASP A 808 -3.57 118.68 85.13
N SER A 809 -4.41 117.85 84.48
CA SER A 809 -4.65 117.61 83.00
C SER A 809 -3.51 117.35 81.96
N THR A 810 -3.71 116.89 80.70
CA THR A 810 -4.91 116.87 79.79
C THR A 810 -5.06 115.61 78.85
N ILE A 811 -5.61 115.73 77.61
CA ILE A 811 -6.59 114.82 76.92
C ILE A 811 -6.42 114.82 75.35
N VAL A 812 -7.27 114.10 74.54
CA VAL A 812 -7.71 114.32 73.10
C VAL A 812 -7.29 113.25 72.02
N HIS A 813 -8.07 112.76 71.00
CA HIS A 813 -9.52 112.44 70.74
C HIS A 813 -9.71 111.63 69.39
N ILE A 814 -10.72 110.74 69.18
CA ILE A 814 -12.14 110.84 68.65
C ILE A 814 -12.22 111.22 67.13
N TYR A 815 -13.07 110.70 66.21
CA TYR A 815 -14.56 110.67 66.03
C TYR A 815 -15.00 109.50 65.11
N LEU A 816 -16.27 109.07 65.04
CA LEU A 816 -17.56 109.67 65.46
C LEU A 816 -18.49 108.56 66.00
#